data_AF-A0A8T3NST3-F1
#
_entry.id   AF-A0A8T3NST3-F1
#
_cell.length_a   1.000
_cell.length_b   1.000
_cell.length_c   1.000
_cell.angle_alpha   90.00
_cell.angle_beta   90.00
_cell.angle_gamma   90.00
#
_symmetry.space_group_name_H-M   'P 1'
#
loop_
_entity.id
_entity.type
_entity.pdbx_description
1 polymer ?
#
loop_
_entity_poly.entity_id
_entity_poly.type
_entity_poly.pdbx_seq_one_letter_code
_entity_poly.pdbx_strand_id
1 'polypeptide(L)'
;MVSQAFEAVLRRMLGPHVEGGPLPLFDIEPWLDSDEPVAALGAAFLVASCGPSHPLFERASELLVEPGGDVPEALGQLYRSGLTLIGDEIGRVVKTDGDFTEGLSAVVERLSADGPGSGLDAVATAEVLWSLFFPEAVGIIGHEARREAELRDTRTVTITQLRPDPIMDPSRQVLFTSNVLLTVPSSKHPIEDLAYPQAMRDDLLRATGEDQIFWYDHPIQIGVEPAANELVYGLRGLDDAVAFERQRAPSIGPATCVLSVSVTHAGLRRLGRSYVEEELTRSGGLPDLDVFVFTEEATDRLIDEVLGPAAERYLQVGGNEAAASLRAVFGVDGAYGRHYSFLKAISALWQVLVDPAVKGTFKIDLDQVFPQEVLVAEAGASAFELLATPLWGGQGRDAMGRPVELGMVAGALVNERDIGRGLFTPDADYPSRAPAADECVFFSALPRTLSTRAEMMERYDSLERDGLRTCLERVHVTGGTNGILVDALRRHRPFTPSFIGRAEDQAYILSTLSPEGARLTYAHAAGLIMRHDKEAFAGEAIAAAQVGNTVGDDIRILYFSAYGDVIAGSSHPSSTEAPLDRAAIKSLLDPFTGCFMSRIPVTVVLLRFALRSVLTFAAGRNELGREVAENGAQRISDALALTTDRHAFGAVIDRERRAWHLYYDALDALEQAIGASEADALTIRRRAQEIVRAAAVRSVTGHGGDGPASPRGEASADLPSD
;
A
#
# COMPACT_ATOMS: atom_id res chain seq x y z
N MET A 1 -23.80 2.93 -33.14
CA MET A 1 -23.67 1.46 -33.06
C MET A 1 -22.84 1.00 -31.86
N VAL A 2 -21.58 1.41 -31.68
CA VAL A 2 -20.79 0.85 -30.54
C VAL A 2 -21.14 1.42 -29.15
N SER A 3 -21.49 2.71 -29.03
CA SER A 3 -22.11 3.25 -27.79
C SER A 3 -23.37 2.47 -27.39
N GLN A 4 -24.19 2.10 -28.38
CA GLN A 4 -25.43 1.37 -28.18
C GLN A 4 -25.20 -0.08 -27.69
N ALA A 5 -24.07 -0.70 -28.05
CA ALA A 5 -23.71 -2.04 -27.58
C ALA A 5 -23.35 -2.01 -26.09
N PHE A 6 -22.54 -1.05 -25.66
CA PHE A 6 -22.22 -0.86 -24.25
C PHE A 6 -23.47 -0.50 -23.42
N GLU A 7 -24.28 0.43 -23.90
CA GLU A 7 -25.56 0.76 -23.29
C GLU A 7 -26.51 -0.45 -23.19
N ALA A 8 -26.47 -1.38 -24.15
CA ALA A 8 -27.26 -2.62 -24.10
C ALA A 8 -26.81 -3.56 -22.98
N VAL A 9 -25.50 -3.67 -22.73
CA VAL A 9 -24.96 -4.40 -21.58
C VAL A 9 -25.49 -3.78 -20.28
N LEU A 10 -25.38 -2.47 -20.12
CA LEU A 10 -25.85 -1.78 -18.91
C LEU A 10 -27.37 -1.95 -18.69
N ARG A 11 -28.19 -1.79 -19.73
CA ARG A 11 -29.64 -2.05 -19.64
C ARG A 11 -29.96 -3.46 -19.17
N ARG A 12 -29.17 -4.44 -19.60
CA ARG A 12 -29.36 -5.85 -19.24
C ARG A 12 -28.93 -6.11 -17.79
N MET A 13 -27.90 -5.40 -17.31
CA MET A 13 -27.46 -5.45 -15.91
C MET A 13 -28.45 -4.79 -14.95
N LEU A 14 -29.05 -3.65 -15.35
CA LEU A 14 -29.78 -2.73 -14.46
C LEU A 14 -31.30 -2.65 -14.68
N GLY A 15 -31.85 -3.42 -15.62
CA GLY A 15 -33.29 -3.39 -15.94
C GLY A 15 -34.19 -4.01 -14.86
N PRO A 16 -35.50 -4.19 -15.11
CA PRO A 16 -36.43 -4.84 -14.17
C PRO A 16 -36.35 -6.37 -14.21
N HIS A 17 -36.63 -7.03 -13.07
CA HIS A 17 -36.62 -8.50 -12.96
C HIS A 17 -37.73 -9.18 -13.75
N VAL A 18 -37.31 -9.97 -14.74
CA VAL A 18 -38.21 -10.85 -15.50
C VAL A 18 -38.27 -12.20 -14.81
N GLU A 19 -39.46 -12.60 -14.36
CA GLU A 19 -39.71 -13.89 -13.70
C GLU A 19 -39.17 -15.06 -14.55
N GLY A 20 -38.25 -15.85 -13.99
CA GLY A 20 -37.59 -16.97 -14.70
C GLY A 20 -36.42 -16.57 -15.63
N GLY A 21 -36.00 -15.31 -15.63
CA GLY A 21 -34.80 -14.81 -16.33
C GLY A 21 -33.61 -14.61 -15.37
N PRO A 22 -32.36 -14.69 -15.87
CA PRO A 22 -31.16 -14.55 -15.05
C PRO A 22 -30.77 -13.10 -14.72
N LEU A 23 -31.52 -12.13 -15.25
CA LEU A 23 -31.23 -10.71 -15.17
C LEU A 23 -32.51 -9.92 -14.92
N PRO A 24 -32.40 -8.84 -14.13
CA PRO A 24 -31.25 -7.98 -13.83
C PRO A 24 -30.43 -8.45 -12.62
N LEU A 25 -29.23 -7.90 -12.51
CA LEU A 25 -28.39 -8.05 -11.31
C LEU A 25 -28.90 -7.19 -10.14
N PHE A 26 -29.50 -6.05 -10.46
CA PHE A 26 -30.11 -5.14 -9.50
C PHE A 26 -31.20 -4.33 -10.18
N ASP A 27 -32.43 -4.44 -9.68
CA ASP A 27 -33.55 -3.63 -10.15
C ASP A 27 -33.39 -2.19 -9.62
N ILE A 28 -32.92 -1.30 -10.49
CA ILE A 28 -32.59 0.09 -10.13
C ILE A 28 -33.82 1.00 -10.15
N GLU A 29 -34.89 0.61 -10.83
CA GLU A 29 -36.05 1.49 -11.06
C GLU A 29 -36.72 1.96 -9.75
N PRO A 30 -36.92 1.12 -8.72
CA PRO A 30 -37.51 1.55 -7.45
C PRO A 30 -36.69 2.64 -6.73
N TRP A 31 -35.40 2.76 -7.06
CA TRP A 31 -34.51 3.70 -6.39
C TRP A 31 -34.55 5.12 -6.99
N LEU A 32 -35.09 5.30 -8.19
CA LEU A 32 -35.28 6.64 -8.77
C LEU A 32 -36.24 7.51 -7.95
N ASP A 33 -37.23 6.87 -7.32
CA ASP A 33 -38.25 7.52 -6.48
C ASP A 33 -37.96 7.34 -4.98
N SER A 34 -36.72 7.03 -4.62
CA SER A 34 -36.28 6.91 -3.23
C SER A 34 -36.44 8.22 -2.46
N ASP A 35 -36.97 8.14 -1.22
CA ASP A 35 -37.03 9.27 -0.28
C ASP A 35 -35.63 9.75 0.16
N GLU A 36 -34.58 8.95 -0.07
CA GLU A 36 -33.18 9.32 0.14
C GLU A 36 -32.59 9.95 -1.13
N PRO A 37 -32.32 11.28 -1.15
CA PRO A 37 -31.91 12.00 -2.36
C PRO A 37 -30.59 11.52 -2.98
N VAL A 38 -29.64 11.12 -2.14
CA VAL A 38 -28.34 10.59 -2.57
C VAL A 38 -28.52 9.26 -3.31
N ALA A 39 -29.41 8.39 -2.81
CA ALA A 39 -29.73 7.13 -3.47
C ALA A 39 -30.45 7.36 -4.80
N ALA A 40 -31.42 8.29 -4.83
CA ALA A 40 -32.14 8.66 -6.03
C ALA A 40 -31.21 9.21 -7.12
N LEU A 41 -30.25 10.06 -6.74
CA LEU A 41 -29.26 10.58 -7.68
C LEU A 41 -28.32 9.49 -8.22
N GLY A 42 -27.85 8.57 -7.37
CA GLY A 42 -27.04 7.43 -7.80
C GLY A 42 -27.80 6.51 -8.77
N ALA A 43 -29.08 6.26 -8.50
CA ALA A 43 -29.96 5.50 -9.38
C ALA A 43 -30.22 6.22 -10.71
N ALA A 44 -30.44 7.54 -10.68
CA ALA A 44 -30.56 8.38 -11.87
C ALA A 44 -29.29 8.32 -12.74
N PHE A 45 -28.09 8.39 -12.15
CA PHE A 45 -26.83 8.23 -12.89
C PHE A 45 -26.72 6.89 -13.60
N LEU A 46 -27.07 5.79 -12.91
CA LEU A 46 -27.04 4.43 -13.47
C LEU A 46 -28.06 4.26 -14.61
N VAL A 47 -29.28 4.79 -14.46
CA VAL A 47 -30.29 4.78 -15.53
C VAL A 47 -29.86 5.64 -16.72
N ALA A 48 -29.33 6.85 -16.48
CA ALA A 48 -28.84 7.70 -17.56
C ALA A 48 -27.67 7.07 -18.33
N SER A 49 -26.82 6.30 -17.65
CA SER A 49 -25.73 5.52 -18.27
C SER A 49 -26.22 4.43 -19.21
N CYS A 50 -27.48 3.98 -19.07
CA CYS A 50 -28.13 3.02 -19.97
C CYS A 50 -28.57 3.63 -21.32
N GLY A 51 -28.44 4.94 -21.48
CA GLY A 51 -28.71 5.67 -22.72
C GLY A 51 -30.19 5.95 -23.02
N PRO A 52 -30.49 6.76 -24.05
CA PRO A 52 -31.84 7.30 -24.34
C PRO A 52 -32.93 6.26 -24.65
N SER A 53 -32.56 5.02 -24.96
CA SER A 53 -33.54 3.95 -25.17
C SER A 53 -34.05 3.32 -23.87
N HIS A 54 -33.50 3.69 -22.70
CA HIS A 54 -34.07 3.28 -21.42
C HIS A 54 -35.38 4.06 -21.16
N PRO A 55 -36.49 3.41 -20.76
CA PRO A 55 -37.79 4.08 -20.57
C PRO A 55 -37.75 5.26 -19.58
N LEU A 56 -36.90 5.16 -18.56
CA LEU A 56 -36.73 6.17 -17.52
C LEU A 56 -35.61 7.18 -17.78
N PHE A 57 -35.01 7.21 -18.98
CA PHE A 57 -33.85 8.06 -19.29
C PHE A 57 -34.11 9.56 -19.08
N GLU A 58 -35.23 10.08 -19.59
CA GLU A 58 -35.55 11.52 -19.46
C GLU A 58 -35.71 11.92 -17.99
N ARG A 59 -36.42 11.08 -17.22
CA ARG A 59 -36.63 11.31 -15.78
C ARG A 59 -35.32 11.29 -15.00
N ALA A 60 -34.45 10.32 -15.28
CA ALA A 60 -33.12 10.25 -14.69
C ALA A 60 -32.27 11.47 -15.05
N SER A 61 -32.34 11.92 -16.31
CA SER A 61 -31.62 13.11 -16.77
C SER A 61 -32.07 14.38 -16.07
N GLU A 62 -33.38 14.55 -15.84
CA GLU A 62 -33.93 15.67 -15.05
C GLU A 62 -33.37 15.67 -13.63
N LEU A 63 -33.39 14.52 -12.94
CA LEU A 63 -32.87 14.39 -11.57
C LEU A 63 -31.38 14.70 -11.44
N LEU A 64 -30.57 14.43 -12.48
CA LEU A 64 -29.14 14.77 -12.48
C LEU A 64 -28.88 16.26 -12.61
N VAL A 65 -29.75 17.00 -13.32
CA VAL A 65 -29.65 18.44 -13.50
C VAL A 65 -30.17 19.19 -12.28
N GLU A 66 -31.34 18.77 -11.78
CA GLU A 66 -32.00 19.36 -10.61
C GLU A 66 -32.20 18.28 -9.54
N PRO A 67 -31.13 17.90 -8.82
CA PRO A 67 -31.27 16.97 -7.69
C PRO A 67 -32.20 17.60 -6.64
N GLY A 68 -33.28 16.89 -6.30
CA GLY A 68 -34.11 17.27 -5.17
C GLY A 68 -33.39 17.00 -3.85
N GLY A 69 -33.80 17.68 -2.77
CA GLY A 69 -33.34 17.38 -1.41
C GLY A 69 -31.90 17.79 -1.10
N ASP A 70 -31.33 17.19 -0.05
CA ASP A 70 -29.98 17.46 0.44
C ASP A 70 -28.99 16.49 -0.21
N VAL A 71 -28.35 16.96 -1.29
CA VAL A 71 -27.36 16.20 -2.07
C VAL A 71 -26.03 16.96 -2.08
N PRO A 72 -24.90 16.29 -1.80
CA PRO A 72 -23.60 16.92 -1.88
C PRO A 72 -23.30 17.44 -3.29
N GLU A 73 -22.87 18.70 -3.39
CA GLU A 73 -22.58 19.35 -4.69
C GLU A 73 -21.55 18.57 -5.52
N ALA A 74 -20.49 18.10 -4.86
CA ALA A 74 -19.44 17.28 -5.48
C ALA A 74 -19.99 16.00 -6.11
N LEU A 75 -20.99 15.36 -5.49
CA LEU A 75 -21.62 14.15 -6.03
C LEU A 75 -22.43 14.46 -7.29
N GLY A 76 -23.24 15.51 -7.24
CA GLY A 76 -24.02 15.97 -8.41
C GLY A 76 -23.10 16.33 -9.59
N GLN A 77 -22.00 17.03 -9.32
CA GLN A 77 -21.01 17.37 -10.35
C GLN A 77 -20.31 16.13 -10.91
N LEU A 78 -19.89 15.21 -10.05
CA LEU A 78 -19.23 13.96 -10.44
C LEU A 78 -20.11 13.12 -11.38
N TYR A 79 -21.40 12.95 -11.07
CA TYR A 79 -22.28 12.15 -11.92
C TYR A 79 -22.63 12.85 -13.24
N ARG A 80 -22.83 14.17 -13.24
CA ARG A 80 -23.07 14.92 -14.49
C ARG A 80 -21.86 14.85 -15.43
N SER A 81 -20.65 15.11 -14.92
CA SER A 81 -19.44 15.01 -15.73
C SER A 81 -19.12 13.55 -16.10
N GLY A 82 -19.44 12.62 -15.20
CA GLY A 82 -19.22 11.19 -15.34
C GLY A 82 -19.86 10.58 -16.59
N LEU A 83 -21.08 11.00 -16.96
CA LEU A 83 -21.73 10.52 -18.18
C LEU A 83 -20.92 10.86 -19.45
N THR A 84 -20.39 12.08 -19.52
CA THR A 84 -19.51 12.50 -20.63
C THR A 84 -18.21 11.71 -20.61
N LEU A 85 -17.58 11.58 -19.43
CA LEU A 85 -16.32 10.85 -19.28
C LEU A 85 -16.43 9.37 -19.68
N ILE A 86 -17.52 8.70 -19.30
CA ILE A 86 -17.81 7.31 -19.72
C ILE A 86 -17.95 7.24 -21.25
N GLY A 87 -18.75 8.14 -21.84
CA GLY A 87 -18.96 8.18 -23.28
C GLY A 87 -17.65 8.38 -24.06
N ASP A 88 -16.81 9.29 -23.59
CA ASP A 88 -15.50 9.59 -24.19
C ASP A 88 -14.52 8.41 -24.02
N GLU A 89 -14.47 7.79 -22.84
CA GLU A 89 -13.60 6.64 -22.56
C GLU A 89 -13.97 5.44 -23.42
N ILE A 90 -15.24 5.01 -23.40
CA ILE A 90 -15.72 3.88 -24.20
C ILE A 90 -15.55 4.18 -25.70
N GLY A 91 -15.91 5.38 -26.12
CA GLY A 91 -15.75 5.82 -27.51
C GLY A 91 -14.30 5.83 -27.98
N ARG A 92 -13.35 6.15 -27.10
CA ARG A 92 -11.90 6.07 -27.37
C ARG A 92 -11.44 4.61 -27.40
N VAL A 93 -11.71 3.82 -26.35
CA VAL A 93 -11.21 2.44 -26.23
C VAL A 93 -11.68 1.58 -27.39
N VAL A 94 -12.96 1.67 -27.77
CA VAL A 94 -13.50 0.96 -28.95
C VAL A 94 -12.74 1.30 -30.24
N LYS A 95 -12.28 2.55 -30.40
CA LYS A 95 -11.54 2.95 -31.60
C LYS A 95 -10.10 2.47 -31.58
N THR A 96 -9.52 2.27 -30.40
CA THR A 96 -8.07 2.04 -30.23
C THR A 96 -7.71 0.62 -29.77
N ASP A 97 -8.66 -0.15 -29.25
CA ASP A 97 -8.48 -1.48 -28.69
C ASP A 97 -9.45 -2.46 -29.38
N GLY A 98 -8.91 -3.26 -30.30
CA GLY A 98 -9.66 -4.26 -31.06
C GLY A 98 -10.19 -5.39 -30.18
N ASP A 99 -9.37 -5.86 -29.23
CA ASP A 99 -9.71 -6.95 -28.31
C ASP A 99 -10.90 -6.55 -27.43
N PHE A 100 -10.91 -5.30 -26.94
CA PHE A 100 -12.04 -4.77 -26.17
C PHE A 100 -13.33 -4.73 -27.01
N THR A 101 -13.23 -4.32 -28.28
CA THR A 101 -14.39 -4.21 -29.18
C THR A 101 -14.99 -5.58 -29.49
N GLU A 102 -14.14 -6.58 -29.72
CA GLU A 102 -14.56 -7.96 -29.89
C GLU A 102 -15.19 -8.52 -28.61
N GLY A 103 -14.54 -8.31 -27.46
CA GLY A 103 -15.06 -8.71 -26.15
C GLY A 103 -16.44 -8.10 -25.85
N LEU A 104 -16.63 -6.80 -26.11
CA LEU A 104 -17.93 -6.14 -25.96
C LEU A 104 -19.01 -6.79 -26.83
N SER A 105 -18.68 -7.13 -28.08
CA SER A 105 -19.62 -7.77 -29.00
C SER A 105 -20.01 -9.18 -28.51
N ALA A 106 -19.03 -9.96 -28.04
CA ALA A 106 -19.26 -11.28 -27.48
C ALA A 106 -20.13 -11.25 -26.22
N VAL A 107 -19.93 -10.25 -25.35
CA VAL A 107 -20.75 -10.05 -24.14
C VAL A 107 -22.20 -9.74 -24.52
N VAL A 108 -22.43 -8.85 -25.49
CA VAL A 108 -23.78 -8.54 -25.97
C VAL A 108 -24.46 -9.77 -26.55
N GLU A 109 -23.76 -10.56 -27.37
CA GLU A 109 -24.30 -11.79 -27.95
C GLU A 109 -24.69 -12.79 -26.86
N ARG A 110 -23.80 -13.04 -25.89
CA ARG A 110 -24.07 -13.99 -24.79
C ARG A 110 -25.24 -13.54 -23.91
N LEU A 111 -25.30 -12.26 -23.55
CA LEU A 111 -26.41 -11.73 -22.74
C LEU A 111 -27.76 -11.70 -23.49
N SER A 112 -27.73 -11.70 -24.83
CA SER A 112 -28.92 -11.72 -25.69
C SER A 112 -29.40 -13.12 -26.03
N ALA A 113 -28.53 -14.13 -25.97
CA ALA A 113 -28.86 -15.53 -26.26
C ALA A 113 -29.70 -16.21 -25.15
N ASP A 114 -29.82 -15.58 -23.97
CA ASP A 114 -30.64 -16.06 -22.86
C ASP A 114 -32.14 -15.82 -23.11
N GLY A 115 -32.81 -16.82 -23.69
CA GLY A 115 -34.27 -16.89 -23.73
C GLY A 115 -34.88 -17.31 -22.38
N PRO A 116 -36.22 -17.20 -22.22
CA PRO A 116 -36.89 -17.63 -20.99
C PRO A 116 -36.69 -19.15 -20.77
N GLY A 117 -36.01 -19.53 -19.68
CA GLY A 117 -35.83 -20.93 -19.27
C GLY A 117 -34.46 -21.58 -19.56
N SER A 118 -33.48 -20.86 -20.13
CA SER A 118 -32.08 -21.35 -20.31
C SER A 118 -31.03 -20.56 -19.52
N GLY A 119 -31.47 -19.73 -18.57
CA GLY A 119 -30.68 -18.63 -18.00
C GLY A 119 -29.38 -19.06 -17.32
N LEU A 120 -28.32 -18.29 -17.58
CA LEU A 120 -27.08 -18.32 -16.81
C LEU A 120 -27.40 -18.14 -15.30
N ASP A 121 -26.74 -18.88 -14.42
CA ASP A 121 -26.82 -18.54 -13.00
C ASP A 121 -26.06 -17.24 -12.70
N ALA A 122 -26.21 -16.70 -11.50
CA ALA A 122 -25.58 -15.44 -11.10
C ALA A 122 -24.05 -15.42 -11.28
N VAL A 123 -23.39 -16.58 -11.10
CA VAL A 123 -21.93 -16.70 -11.28
C VAL A 123 -21.56 -16.69 -12.75
N ALA A 124 -22.29 -17.44 -13.58
CA ALA A 124 -22.07 -17.48 -15.02
C ALA A 124 -22.37 -16.14 -15.69
N THR A 125 -23.36 -15.39 -15.20
CA THR A 125 -23.61 -14.00 -15.61
C THR A 125 -22.44 -13.08 -15.20
N ALA A 126 -21.94 -13.20 -13.96
CA ALA A 126 -20.80 -12.42 -13.50
C ALA A 126 -19.54 -12.70 -14.33
N GLU A 127 -19.25 -13.97 -14.65
CA GLU A 127 -18.14 -14.37 -15.54
C GLU A 127 -18.22 -13.71 -16.93
N VAL A 128 -19.42 -13.62 -17.50
CA VAL A 128 -19.64 -12.90 -18.77
C VAL A 128 -19.31 -11.42 -18.62
N LEU A 129 -19.79 -10.76 -17.56
CA LEU A 129 -19.55 -9.34 -17.34
C LEU A 129 -18.09 -9.03 -16.99
N TRP A 130 -17.45 -9.88 -16.19
CA TRP A 130 -16.03 -9.77 -15.84
C TRP A 130 -15.16 -9.83 -17.08
N SER A 131 -15.50 -10.62 -18.11
CA SER A 131 -14.73 -10.62 -19.37
C SER A 131 -14.61 -9.24 -20.03
N LEU A 132 -15.50 -8.30 -19.71
CA LEU A 132 -15.45 -6.90 -20.14
C LEU A 132 -14.88 -5.96 -19.07
N PHE A 133 -15.43 -6.00 -17.85
CA PHE A 133 -15.13 -5.01 -16.80
C PHE A 133 -13.94 -5.39 -15.92
N PHE A 134 -13.70 -6.68 -15.72
CA PHE A 134 -12.75 -7.22 -14.74
C PHE A 134 -12.19 -8.61 -15.13
N PRO A 135 -11.42 -8.72 -16.24
CA PRO A 135 -11.06 -10.01 -16.82
C PRO A 135 -10.25 -10.92 -15.89
N GLU A 136 -9.63 -10.36 -14.85
CA GLU A 136 -8.78 -11.08 -13.91
C GLU A 136 -9.57 -12.03 -13.00
N ALA A 137 -10.88 -11.83 -12.84
CA ALA A 137 -11.74 -12.75 -12.10
C ALA A 137 -12.16 -13.97 -12.93
N VAL A 138 -12.06 -13.89 -14.26
CA VAL A 138 -12.62 -14.91 -15.16
C VAL A 138 -11.96 -16.26 -14.93
N GLY A 139 -12.79 -17.29 -14.73
CA GLY A 139 -12.37 -18.67 -14.56
C GLY A 139 -11.59 -18.93 -13.26
N ILE A 140 -11.75 -18.09 -12.24
CA ILE A 140 -11.26 -18.38 -10.88
C ILE A 140 -12.24 -19.31 -10.15
N ILE A 141 -13.53 -18.96 -10.12
CA ILE A 141 -14.54 -19.71 -9.36
C ILE A 141 -14.70 -21.11 -9.96
N GLY A 142 -14.59 -22.14 -9.12
CA GLY A 142 -14.65 -23.55 -9.52
C GLY A 142 -13.37 -24.10 -10.15
N HIS A 143 -12.32 -23.29 -10.27
CA HIS A 143 -11.02 -23.66 -10.83
C HIS A 143 -9.84 -23.21 -9.95
N GLU A 144 -10.08 -22.96 -8.67
CA GLU A 144 -9.17 -22.32 -7.73
C GLU A 144 -7.81 -23.03 -7.69
N ALA A 145 -7.79 -24.34 -7.44
CA ALA A 145 -6.55 -25.13 -7.35
C ALA A 145 -5.73 -25.12 -8.64
N ARG A 146 -6.39 -25.13 -9.81
CA ARG A 146 -5.72 -25.03 -11.12
C ARG A 146 -5.11 -23.66 -11.29
N ARG A 147 -5.86 -22.59 -11.00
CA ARG A 147 -5.40 -21.20 -11.13
C ARG A 147 -4.27 -20.89 -10.15
N GLU A 148 -4.30 -21.46 -8.94
CA GLU A 148 -3.20 -21.37 -7.99
C GLU A 148 -1.92 -21.98 -8.55
N ALA A 149 -1.99 -23.20 -9.11
CA ALA A 149 -0.83 -23.85 -9.72
C ALA A 149 -0.27 -23.07 -10.92
N GLU A 150 -1.15 -22.63 -11.83
CA GLU A 150 -0.79 -21.81 -12.99
C GLU A 150 -0.08 -20.50 -12.54
N LEU A 151 -0.58 -19.85 -11.50
CA LEU A 151 0.05 -18.64 -10.96
C LEU A 151 1.42 -18.93 -10.34
N ARG A 152 1.57 -20.03 -9.60
CA ARG A 152 2.88 -20.40 -9.05
C ARG A 152 3.91 -20.66 -10.16
N ASP A 153 3.48 -21.25 -11.27
CA ASP A 153 4.35 -21.50 -12.43
C ASP A 153 4.83 -20.19 -13.06
N THR A 154 3.94 -19.20 -13.24
CA THR A 154 4.34 -17.89 -13.77
C THR A 154 5.23 -17.10 -12.81
N ARG A 155 5.09 -17.33 -11.50
CA ARG A 155 5.90 -16.69 -10.44
C ARG A 155 7.23 -17.40 -10.18
N THR A 156 7.50 -18.53 -10.82
CA THR A 156 8.71 -19.31 -10.56
C THR A 156 9.95 -18.62 -11.13
N VAL A 157 10.98 -18.49 -10.30
CA VAL A 157 12.30 -17.98 -10.64
C VAL A 157 13.31 -19.12 -10.57
N THR A 158 14.08 -19.31 -11.64
CA THR A 158 15.27 -20.17 -11.64
C THR A 158 16.46 -19.38 -11.12
N ILE A 159 17.01 -19.80 -9.99
CA ILE A 159 18.10 -19.11 -9.31
C ILE A 159 19.41 -19.36 -10.05
N THR A 160 20.10 -18.28 -10.42
CA THR A 160 21.42 -18.34 -11.06
C THR A 160 22.54 -18.11 -10.04
N GLN A 161 22.26 -17.32 -9.01
CA GLN A 161 23.22 -17.01 -7.96
C GLN A 161 22.51 -16.63 -6.67
N LEU A 162 22.85 -17.31 -5.57
CA LEU A 162 22.49 -16.87 -4.23
C LEU A 162 23.38 -15.70 -3.80
N ARG A 163 22.89 -14.86 -2.89
CA ARG A 163 23.69 -13.74 -2.37
C ARG A 163 24.95 -14.28 -1.67
N PRO A 164 26.15 -13.81 -2.06
CA PRO A 164 27.40 -14.29 -1.47
C PRO A 164 27.66 -13.76 -0.04
N ASP A 165 27.13 -12.58 0.29
CA ASP A 165 27.25 -11.95 1.61
C ASP A 165 25.86 -11.64 2.19
N PRO A 166 25.11 -12.68 2.62
CA PRO A 166 23.76 -12.51 3.17
C PRO A 166 23.75 -11.72 4.48
N ILE A 167 22.54 -11.44 4.96
CA ILE A 167 22.36 -10.93 6.32
C ILE A 167 22.72 -12.06 7.28
N MET A 168 23.59 -11.76 8.24
CA MET A 168 24.09 -12.71 9.24
C MET A 168 23.58 -12.37 10.65
N ASP A 169 23.32 -11.09 10.91
CA ASP A 169 22.80 -10.58 12.17
C ASP A 169 21.68 -9.58 11.88
N PRO A 170 20.42 -10.02 11.78
CA PRO A 170 19.30 -9.13 11.49
C PRO A 170 19.13 -8.02 12.54
N SER A 171 19.48 -8.22 13.81
CA SER A 171 19.30 -7.18 14.84
C SER A 171 20.15 -5.94 14.56
N ARG A 172 21.34 -6.15 13.97
CA ARG A 172 22.29 -5.09 13.63
C ARG A 172 22.20 -4.64 12.17
N GLN A 173 21.97 -5.58 11.26
CA GLN A 173 22.09 -5.34 9.82
C GLN A 173 20.76 -4.98 9.15
N VAL A 174 19.63 -5.19 9.83
CA VAL A 174 18.30 -4.79 9.35
C VAL A 174 17.79 -3.65 10.21
N LEU A 175 17.42 -2.56 9.55
CA LEU A 175 16.65 -1.49 10.17
C LEU A 175 15.17 -1.88 10.16
N PHE A 176 14.59 -2.17 11.32
CA PHE A 176 13.15 -2.37 11.41
C PHE A 176 12.46 -1.02 11.27
N THR A 177 11.35 -0.97 10.55
CA THR A 177 10.63 0.27 10.27
C THR A 177 9.14 0.08 10.43
N SER A 178 8.44 1.13 10.87
CA SER A 178 6.98 1.11 10.99
C SER A 178 6.41 2.52 10.90
N ASN A 179 5.16 2.62 10.49
CA ASN A 179 4.39 3.86 10.49
C ASN A 179 3.49 3.94 11.72
N VAL A 180 3.49 5.10 12.36
CA VAL A 180 2.56 5.48 13.43
C VAL A 180 1.63 6.52 12.85
N LEU A 181 0.38 6.14 12.64
CA LEU A 181 -0.64 7.01 12.07
C LEU A 181 -1.51 7.51 13.21
N LEU A 182 -1.55 8.82 13.46
CA LEU A 182 -2.27 9.40 14.60
C LEU A 182 -3.47 10.21 14.15
N THR A 183 -4.55 10.11 14.91
CA THR A 183 -5.74 10.95 14.75
C THR A 183 -6.21 11.52 16.09
N VAL A 184 -7.14 12.48 15.99
CA VAL A 184 -7.75 13.14 17.15
C VAL A 184 -8.47 12.11 18.05
N PRO A 185 -8.62 12.40 19.36
CA PRO A 185 -9.31 11.51 20.29
C PRO A 185 -10.75 11.19 19.84
N SER A 186 -11.29 10.05 20.29
CA SER A 186 -12.69 9.70 20.05
C SER A 186 -13.62 10.75 20.67
N SER A 187 -14.67 11.14 19.93
CA SER A 187 -15.69 12.08 20.42
C SER A 187 -16.45 11.59 21.65
N LYS A 188 -16.34 10.31 21.99
CA LYS A 188 -16.97 9.70 23.17
C LYS A 188 -16.16 9.86 24.46
N HIS A 189 -14.88 10.25 24.36
CA HIS A 189 -13.99 10.38 25.51
C HIS A 189 -13.57 11.85 25.66
N PRO A 190 -13.95 12.52 26.77
CA PRO A 190 -13.53 13.89 27.03
C PRO A 190 -12.01 14.00 27.08
N ILE A 191 -11.45 15.00 26.38
CA ILE A 191 -10.00 15.22 26.31
C ILE A 191 -9.45 15.58 27.70
N GLU A 192 -10.27 16.22 28.53
CA GLU A 192 -9.97 16.62 29.91
C GLU A 192 -9.66 15.43 30.82
N ASP A 193 -10.25 14.27 30.53
CA ASP A 193 -10.10 13.04 31.32
C ASP A 193 -8.86 12.24 30.90
N LEU A 194 -8.23 12.59 29.77
CA LEU A 194 -7.02 11.92 29.30
C LEU A 194 -5.87 12.18 30.28
N ALA A 195 -5.11 11.13 30.55
CA ALA A 195 -3.98 11.15 31.47
C ALA A 195 -2.73 11.89 30.91
N TYR A 196 -2.90 12.87 30.01
CA TYR A 196 -1.79 13.64 29.42
C TYR A 196 -1.54 14.96 30.16
N PRO A 197 -0.32 15.53 30.07
CA PRO A 197 -0.04 16.87 30.60
C PRO A 197 -1.01 17.92 30.07
N GLN A 198 -1.33 18.95 30.87
CA GLN A 198 -2.31 20.00 30.49
C GLN A 198 -1.99 20.63 29.14
N ALA A 199 -0.72 20.93 28.86
CA ALA A 199 -0.29 21.52 27.59
C ALA A 199 -0.66 20.64 26.38
N MET A 200 -0.48 19.31 26.49
CA MET A 200 -0.85 18.35 25.45
C MET A 200 -2.37 18.29 25.26
N ARG A 201 -3.15 18.34 26.35
CA ARG A 201 -4.62 18.40 26.28
C ARG A 201 -5.11 19.68 25.58
N ASP A 202 -4.49 20.82 25.87
CA ASP A 202 -4.82 22.09 25.23
C ASP A 202 -4.50 22.08 23.72
N ASP A 203 -3.40 21.44 23.31
CA ASP A 203 -3.06 21.22 21.90
C ASP A 203 -4.04 20.26 21.21
N LEU A 204 -4.45 19.18 21.87
CA LEU A 204 -5.44 18.22 21.34
C LEU A 204 -6.81 18.87 21.11
N LEU A 205 -7.25 19.71 22.06
CA LEU A 205 -8.49 20.49 21.91
C LEU A 205 -8.44 21.41 20.69
N ARG A 206 -7.29 22.03 20.39
CA ARG A 206 -7.11 22.83 19.17
C ARG A 206 -7.20 21.97 17.91
N ALA A 207 -6.48 20.84 17.88
CA ALA A 207 -6.44 19.96 16.72
C ALA A 207 -7.81 19.34 16.38
N THR A 208 -8.67 19.12 17.38
CA THR A 208 -10.02 18.55 17.18
C THR A 208 -10.96 19.51 16.43
N GLY A 209 -10.66 20.82 16.40
CA GLY A 209 -11.41 21.81 15.65
C GLY A 209 -10.91 22.04 14.21
N GLU A 210 -9.90 21.29 13.77
CA GLU A 210 -9.34 21.41 12.42
C GLU A 210 -9.99 20.42 11.45
N ASP A 211 -9.91 20.72 10.15
CA ASP A 211 -10.30 19.76 9.12
C ASP A 211 -9.23 18.67 8.99
N GLN A 212 -9.69 17.43 8.75
CA GLN A 212 -8.81 16.31 8.44
C GLN A 212 -8.16 16.51 7.06
N ILE A 213 -6.83 16.36 6.99
CA ILE A 213 -6.03 16.57 5.78
C ILE A 213 -5.56 15.26 5.12
N PHE A 214 -5.51 14.14 5.86
CA PHE A 214 -5.11 12.83 5.35
C PHE A 214 -6.04 11.73 5.86
N TRP A 215 -6.21 10.68 5.06
CA TRP A 215 -7.07 9.53 5.36
C TRP A 215 -6.24 8.26 5.45
N TYR A 216 -6.33 7.62 6.61
CA TYR A 216 -5.64 6.37 6.92
C TYR A 216 -6.67 5.29 7.25
N ASP A 217 -6.38 4.05 6.88
CA ASP A 217 -7.24 2.90 7.15
C ASP A 217 -7.58 2.71 8.64
N HIS A 218 -6.61 2.80 9.55
CA HIS A 218 -6.82 2.65 11.00
C HIS A 218 -5.85 3.53 11.81
N PRO A 219 -6.01 4.88 11.79
CA PRO A 219 -5.17 5.73 12.61
C PRO A 219 -5.45 5.51 14.10
N ILE A 220 -4.39 5.52 14.91
CA ILE A 220 -4.45 5.45 16.36
C ILE A 220 -5.08 6.73 16.89
N GLN A 221 -6.23 6.58 17.57
CA GLN A 221 -6.85 7.69 18.29
C GLN A 221 -6.02 8.03 19.51
N ILE A 222 -5.55 9.27 19.61
CA ILE A 222 -4.81 9.71 20.79
C ILE A 222 -5.70 9.57 22.04
N GLY A 223 -5.19 8.90 23.07
CA GLY A 223 -5.95 8.62 24.29
C GLY A 223 -6.70 7.29 24.29
N VAL A 224 -6.54 6.46 23.25
CA VAL A 224 -6.98 5.06 23.30
C VAL A 224 -6.36 4.31 24.47
N GLU A 225 -7.11 3.38 25.05
CA GLU A 225 -6.62 2.52 26.13
C GLU A 225 -5.37 1.71 25.70
N PRO A 226 -4.39 1.48 26.58
CA PRO A 226 -3.14 0.80 26.21
C PRO A 226 -3.31 -0.58 25.56
N ALA A 227 -4.36 -1.32 25.94
CA ALA A 227 -4.66 -2.63 25.35
C ALA A 227 -5.12 -2.55 23.88
N ALA A 228 -5.67 -1.39 23.47
CA ALA A 228 -6.10 -1.12 22.10
C ALA A 228 -5.15 -0.15 21.37
N ASN A 229 -3.97 0.13 21.95
CA ASN A 229 -2.96 1.00 21.34
C ASN A 229 -2.01 0.17 20.46
N GLU A 230 -2.23 0.18 19.14
CA GLU A 230 -1.42 -0.55 18.16
C GLU A 230 0.09 -0.21 18.30
N LEU A 231 0.46 1.04 18.57
CA LEU A 231 1.86 1.44 18.77
C LEU A 231 2.54 0.62 19.87
N VAL A 232 1.90 0.54 21.04
CA VAL A 232 2.44 -0.19 22.17
C VAL A 232 2.44 -1.69 21.88
N TYR A 233 1.39 -2.18 21.23
CA TYR A 233 1.22 -3.58 20.90
C TYR A 233 2.32 -4.10 19.95
N GLY A 234 2.44 -3.50 18.77
CA GLY A 234 3.38 -3.95 17.74
C GLY A 234 4.84 -3.83 18.18
N LEU A 235 5.19 -2.74 18.90
CA LEU A 235 6.54 -2.57 19.41
C LEU A 235 6.90 -3.57 20.51
N ARG A 236 5.97 -3.90 21.41
CA ARG A 236 6.18 -4.99 22.36
C ARG A 236 6.33 -6.33 21.66
N GLY A 237 5.53 -6.60 20.63
CA GLY A 237 5.66 -7.83 19.84
C GLY A 237 7.02 -7.95 19.14
N LEU A 238 7.60 -6.83 18.67
CA LEU A 238 8.96 -6.82 18.12
C LEU A 238 10.02 -6.98 19.22
N ASP A 239 9.85 -6.33 20.38
CA ASP A 239 10.76 -6.46 21.53
C ASP A 239 10.82 -7.91 22.03
N ASP A 240 9.66 -8.54 22.21
CA ASP A 240 9.52 -9.96 22.56
C ASP A 240 10.18 -10.87 21.51
N ALA A 241 10.04 -10.53 20.23
CA ALA A 241 10.70 -11.26 19.15
C ALA A 241 12.23 -11.16 19.27
N VAL A 242 12.81 -9.99 19.54
CA VAL A 242 14.26 -9.83 19.76
C VAL A 242 14.72 -10.56 21.02
N ALA A 243 13.94 -10.50 22.10
CA ALA A 243 14.22 -11.22 23.33
C ALA A 243 14.32 -12.73 23.09
N PHE A 244 13.40 -13.29 22.30
CA PHE A 244 13.40 -14.69 21.90
C PHE A 244 14.66 -15.05 21.10
N GLU A 245 15.06 -14.21 20.13
CA GLU A 245 16.28 -14.43 19.34
C GLU A 245 17.53 -14.40 20.22
N ARG A 246 17.61 -13.49 21.19
CA ARG A 246 18.72 -13.44 22.14
C ARG A 246 18.79 -14.67 23.05
N GLN A 247 17.65 -15.23 23.45
CA GLN A 247 17.63 -16.47 24.22
C GLN A 247 18.21 -17.64 23.41
N ARG A 248 17.96 -17.68 22.10
CA ARG A 248 18.51 -18.69 21.19
C ARG A 248 19.99 -18.46 20.85
N ALA A 249 20.37 -17.20 20.67
CA ALA A 249 21.72 -16.77 20.32
C ALA A 249 22.12 -15.55 21.18
N PRO A 250 22.83 -15.75 22.32
CA PRO A 250 23.16 -14.67 23.26
C PRO A 250 24.02 -13.52 22.70
N SER A 251 24.59 -13.68 21.50
CA SER A 251 25.30 -12.61 20.79
C SER A 251 24.39 -11.57 20.15
N ILE A 252 23.09 -11.84 20.03
CA ILE A 252 22.11 -10.91 19.45
C ILE A 252 21.90 -9.72 20.40
N GLY A 253 22.22 -8.53 19.89
CA GLY A 253 22.01 -7.27 20.59
C GLY A 253 20.57 -6.76 20.47
N PRO A 254 20.30 -5.54 20.97
CA PRO A 254 19.06 -4.83 20.65
C PRO A 254 18.91 -4.63 19.13
N ALA A 255 17.66 -4.54 18.67
CA ALA A 255 17.35 -4.18 17.29
C ALA A 255 16.97 -2.70 17.19
N THR A 256 17.30 -2.06 16.07
CA THR A 256 16.89 -0.68 15.81
C THR A 256 15.53 -0.64 15.10
N CYS A 257 14.59 0.15 15.63
CA CYS A 257 13.29 0.42 15.02
C CYS A 257 13.10 1.91 14.73
N VAL A 258 12.82 2.25 13.47
CA VAL A 258 12.52 3.62 13.03
C VAL A 258 11.02 3.77 12.78
N LEU A 259 10.43 4.75 13.45
CA LEU A 259 9.03 5.10 13.34
C LEU A 259 8.85 6.36 12.50
N SER A 260 8.04 6.29 11.45
CA SER A 260 7.49 7.48 10.78
C SER A 260 6.19 7.88 11.47
N VAL A 261 6.11 9.09 12.02
CA VAL A 261 4.87 9.59 12.64
C VAL A 261 4.15 10.51 11.67
N SER A 262 2.97 10.06 11.22
CA SER A 262 2.09 10.78 10.30
C SER A 262 0.78 11.09 10.99
N VAL A 263 0.17 12.23 10.67
CA VAL A 263 -1.02 12.71 11.40
C VAL A 263 -2.18 13.07 10.46
N THR A 264 -3.41 12.86 10.91
CA THR A 264 -4.61 13.22 10.12
C THR A 264 -4.93 14.72 10.14
N HIS A 265 -4.43 15.47 11.13
CA HIS A 265 -4.70 16.91 11.33
C HIS A 265 -3.40 17.68 11.54
N ALA A 266 -3.33 18.92 11.03
CA ALA A 266 -2.10 19.71 11.06
C ALA A 266 -1.62 20.03 12.49
N GLY A 267 -2.54 20.27 13.42
CA GLY A 267 -2.25 20.56 14.83
C GLY A 267 -1.59 19.41 15.57
N LEU A 268 -1.78 18.16 15.12
CA LEU A 268 -1.18 16.97 15.74
C LEU A 268 0.32 16.83 15.42
N ARG A 269 0.87 17.52 14.42
CA ARG A 269 2.29 17.43 14.02
C ARG A 269 3.25 17.67 15.18
N ARG A 270 2.88 18.61 16.08
CA ARG A 270 3.68 18.97 17.25
C ARG A 270 3.55 17.96 18.40
N LEU A 271 2.48 17.17 18.39
CA LEU A 271 2.16 16.22 19.45
C LEU A 271 2.69 14.83 19.18
N GLY A 272 2.81 14.44 17.90
CA GLY A 272 3.01 13.04 17.53
C GLY A 272 4.21 12.37 18.23
N ARG A 273 5.34 13.08 18.33
CA ARG A 273 6.50 12.58 19.08
C ARG A 273 6.24 12.44 20.57
N SER A 274 5.73 13.49 21.21
CA SER A 274 5.49 13.48 22.67
C SER A 274 4.45 12.43 23.05
N TYR A 275 3.46 12.18 22.20
CA TYR A 275 2.52 11.08 22.36
C TYR A 275 3.25 9.72 22.39
N VAL A 276 4.11 9.43 21.40
CA VAL A 276 4.87 8.18 21.36
C VAL A 276 5.76 8.02 22.60
N GLU A 277 6.46 9.09 23.02
CA GLU A 277 7.31 9.07 24.21
C GLU A 277 6.53 8.76 25.50
N GLU A 278 5.37 9.39 25.68
CA GLU A 278 4.48 9.17 26.82
C GLU A 278 3.94 7.74 26.86
N GLU A 279 3.46 7.23 25.73
CA GLU A 279 2.89 5.87 25.64
C GLU A 279 3.93 4.79 25.91
N LEU A 280 5.15 4.93 25.38
CA LEU A 280 6.25 4.00 25.64
C LEU A 280 6.71 4.05 27.10
N THR A 281 6.76 5.25 27.69
CA THR A 281 7.14 5.43 29.10
C THR A 281 6.12 4.76 30.03
N ARG A 282 4.82 4.96 29.79
CA ARG A 282 3.73 4.33 30.56
C ARG A 282 3.69 2.82 30.41
N SER A 283 4.14 2.34 29.26
CA SER A 283 4.13 0.93 28.91
C SER A 283 5.32 0.13 29.47
N GLY A 284 6.24 0.78 30.20
CA GLY A 284 7.38 0.13 30.84
C GLY A 284 8.65 0.07 30.01
N GLY A 285 8.71 0.78 28.87
CA GLY A 285 9.85 0.77 27.96
C GLY A 285 9.97 -0.50 27.11
N LEU A 286 11.04 -0.57 26.32
CA LEU A 286 11.37 -1.64 25.38
C LEU A 286 12.88 -1.95 25.54
N PRO A 287 13.26 -2.95 26.37
CA PRO A 287 14.67 -3.21 26.71
C PRO A 287 15.51 -3.72 25.53
N ASP A 288 14.87 -4.32 24.53
CA ASP A 288 15.53 -5.01 23.42
C ASP A 288 15.40 -4.24 22.10
N LEU A 289 14.84 -3.03 22.15
CA LEU A 289 14.70 -2.12 21.01
C LEU A 289 15.29 -0.73 21.25
N ASP A 290 16.04 -0.26 20.25
CA ASP A 290 16.39 1.15 20.10
C ASP A 290 15.37 1.83 19.17
N VAL A 291 14.50 2.67 19.73
CA VAL A 291 13.40 3.30 18.98
C VAL A 291 13.72 4.74 18.60
N PHE A 292 13.54 5.06 17.31
CA PHE A 292 13.76 6.39 16.76
C PHE A 292 12.49 6.92 16.10
N VAL A 293 12.04 8.10 16.52
CA VAL A 293 10.79 8.72 16.08
C VAL A 293 11.07 9.88 15.14
N PHE A 294 10.71 9.71 13.87
CA PHE A 294 10.81 10.75 12.85
C PHE A 294 9.44 11.39 12.62
N THR A 295 9.37 12.66 12.97
CA THR A 295 8.29 13.57 12.56
C THR A 295 8.70 14.32 11.29
N GLU A 296 7.75 15.02 10.67
CA GLU A 296 8.03 15.86 9.50
C GLU A 296 9.11 16.92 9.80
N GLU A 297 9.11 17.48 11.01
CA GLU A 297 10.15 18.42 11.44
C GLU A 297 11.55 17.76 11.46
N ALA A 298 11.65 16.50 11.87
CA ALA A 298 12.92 15.78 11.87
C ALA A 298 13.41 15.51 10.44
N THR A 299 12.51 15.16 9.52
CA THR A 299 12.85 14.96 8.10
C THR A 299 13.23 16.27 7.41
N ASP A 300 12.55 17.36 7.74
CA ASP A 300 12.86 18.70 7.26
C ASP A 300 14.27 19.14 7.66
N ARG A 301 14.66 18.86 8.92
CA ARG A 301 16.02 19.13 9.38
C ARG A 301 17.06 18.27 8.67
N LEU A 302 16.78 17.00 8.38
CA LEU A 302 17.67 16.19 7.54
C LEU A 302 17.80 16.79 6.14
N ILE A 303 16.73 17.34 5.56
CA ILE A 303 16.80 17.99 4.26
C ILE A 303 17.65 19.27 4.34
N ASP A 304 17.31 20.19 5.24
CA ASP A 304 17.89 21.53 5.27
C ASP A 304 19.33 21.55 5.80
N GLU A 305 19.68 20.63 6.69
CA GLU A 305 20.95 20.63 7.40
C GLU A 305 21.91 19.53 6.93
N VAL A 306 21.45 18.58 6.11
CA VAL A 306 22.26 17.44 5.64
C VAL A 306 22.18 17.28 4.12
N LEU A 307 21.01 16.95 3.57
CA LEU A 307 20.88 16.55 2.16
C LEU A 307 21.00 17.73 1.19
N GLY A 308 20.37 18.88 1.50
CA GLY A 308 20.48 20.12 0.72
C GLY A 308 21.92 20.63 0.66
N PRO A 309 22.61 20.80 1.80
CA PRO A 309 24.03 21.16 1.83
C PRO A 309 24.93 20.17 1.08
N ALA A 310 24.64 18.87 1.16
CA ALA A 310 25.38 17.86 0.42
C ALA A 310 25.19 17.98 -1.10
N ALA A 311 23.95 18.16 -1.55
CA ALA A 311 23.64 18.37 -2.96
C ALA A 311 24.31 19.65 -3.52
N GLU A 312 24.30 20.74 -2.76
CA GLU A 312 24.99 21.98 -3.13
C GLU A 312 26.49 21.78 -3.26
N ARG A 313 27.10 21.15 -2.26
CA ARG A 313 28.56 20.99 -2.19
C ARG A 313 29.10 20.03 -3.24
N TYR A 314 28.43 18.89 -3.42
CA TYR A 314 28.96 17.74 -4.15
C TYR A 314 28.31 17.51 -5.51
N LEU A 315 27.05 17.92 -5.70
CA LEU A 315 26.33 17.78 -6.96
C LEU A 315 26.14 19.10 -7.71
N GLN A 316 26.54 20.22 -7.10
CA GLN A 316 26.40 21.57 -7.67
C GLN A 316 24.95 21.96 -7.98
N VAL A 317 23.99 21.36 -7.27
CA VAL A 317 22.57 21.73 -7.31
C VAL A 317 22.32 22.76 -6.22
N GLY A 318 21.75 23.93 -6.55
CA GLY A 318 21.56 24.99 -5.55
C GLY A 318 20.81 24.48 -4.32
N GLY A 319 21.33 24.74 -3.11
CA GLY A 319 20.83 24.11 -1.88
C GLY A 319 19.32 24.27 -1.65
N ASN A 320 18.77 25.45 -1.96
CA ASN A 320 17.33 25.70 -1.88
C ASN A 320 16.50 24.93 -2.92
N GLU A 321 17.04 24.75 -4.13
CA GLU A 321 16.39 23.96 -5.18
C GLU A 321 16.39 22.48 -4.80
N ALA A 322 17.53 21.98 -4.32
CA ALA A 322 17.66 20.62 -3.81
C ALA A 322 16.69 20.37 -2.64
N ALA A 323 16.67 21.26 -1.64
CA ALA A 323 15.78 21.13 -0.49
C ALA A 323 14.30 21.12 -0.90
N ALA A 324 13.87 22.00 -1.80
CA ALA A 324 12.49 22.03 -2.30
C ALA A 324 12.11 20.74 -3.03
N SER A 325 13.02 20.21 -3.86
CA SER A 325 12.82 18.95 -4.59
C SER A 325 12.71 17.75 -3.64
N LEU A 326 13.64 17.65 -2.68
CA LEU A 326 13.68 16.57 -1.70
C LEU A 326 12.45 16.58 -0.77
N ARG A 327 12.02 17.77 -0.34
CA ARG A 327 10.84 17.91 0.54
C ARG A 327 9.56 17.40 -0.10
N ALA A 328 9.45 17.44 -1.43
CA ALA A 328 8.28 16.88 -2.13
C ALA A 328 8.16 15.35 -1.99
N VAL A 329 9.25 14.63 -1.68
CA VAL A 329 9.27 13.16 -1.68
C VAL A 329 9.76 12.52 -0.37
N PHE A 330 10.79 13.07 0.26
CA PHE A 330 11.38 12.55 1.50
C PHE A 330 10.71 13.20 2.70
N GLY A 331 9.79 12.49 3.34
CA GLY A 331 9.06 12.95 4.51
C GLY A 331 8.09 11.90 5.04
N VAL A 332 7.46 12.20 6.16
CA VAL A 332 6.55 11.27 6.86
C VAL A 332 5.10 11.73 6.83
N ASP A 333 4.83 13.02 6.65
CA ASP A 333 3.47 13.53 6.62
C ASP A 333 2.88 13.47 5.21
N GLY A 334 1.74 12.82 5.01
CA GLY A 334 1.19 12.66 3.67
C GLY A 334 0.34 11.41 3.49
N ALA A 335 0.05 11.10 2.23
CA ALA A 335 -0.51 9.82 1.84
C ALA A 335 0.53 8.68 2.01
N TYR A 336 0.05 7.44 2.01
CA TYR A 336 0.86 6.23 2.26
C TYR A 336 2.16 6.15 1.48
N GLY A 337 2.15 6.53 0.20
CA GLY A 337 3.31 6.46 -0.68
C GLY A 337 4.51 7.28 -0.20
N ARG A 338 4.29 8.46 0.40
CA ARG A 338 5.36 9.33 0.87
C ARG A 338 6.10 8.71 2.05
N HIS A 339 5.38 8.33 3.09
CA HIS A 339 6.01 7.75 4.29
C HIS A 339 6.49 6.32 4.06
N TYR A 340 5.84 5.52 3.20
CA TYR A 340 6.37 4.21 2.82
C TYR A 340 7.72 4.31 2.12
N SER A 341 7.86 5.24 1.17
CA SER A 341 9.15 5.50 0.52
C SER A 341 10.20 5.99 1.52
N PHE A 342 9.84 6.84 2.48
CA PHE A 342 10.73 7.22 3.58
C PHE A 342 11.21 6.02 4.41
N LEU A 343 10.30 5.13 4.83
CA LEU A 343 10.64 3.94 5.63
C LEU A 343 11.59 3.00 4.90
N LYS A 344 11.62 3.01 3.56
CA LYS A 344 12.63 2.31 2.78
C LYS A 344 13.92 3.13 2.63
N ALA A 345 13.80 4.39 2.26
CA ALA A 345 14.93 5.28 1.98
C ALA A 345 15.85 5.52 3.18
N ILE A 346 15.28 5.59 4.39
CA ILE A 346 16.01 5.90 5.61
C ILE A 346 17.16 4.92 5.89
N SER A 347 17.08 3.65 5.46
CA SER A 347 18.20 2.71 5.64
C SER A 347 19.44 3.07 4.84
N ALA A 348 19.30 3.71 3.67
CA ALA A 348 20.46 4.17 2.90
C ALA A 348 21.15 5.35 3.60
N LEU A 349 20.38 6.31 4.11
CA LEU A 349 20.92 7.40 4.92
C LEU A 349 21.58 6.88 6.19
N TRP A 350 20.94 5.91 6.86
CA TRP A 350 21.46 5.27 8.07
C TRP A 350 22.79 4.57 7.81
N GLN A 351 22.91 3.80 6.73
CA GLN A 351 24.14 3.12 6.34
C GLN A 351 25.30 4.11 6.15
N VAL A 352 25.05 5.21 5.42
CA VAL A 352 26.11 6.17 5.07
C VAL A 352 26.51 7.04 6.27
N LEU A 353 25.55 7.47 7.09
CA LEU A 353 25.78 8.53 8.08
C LEU A 353 25.79 8.05 9.53
N VAL A 354 25.23 6.88 9.83
CA VAL A 354 25.03 6.40 11.21
C VAL A 354 25.78 5.09 11.48
N ASP A 355 25.43 4.01 10.79
CA ASP A 355 26.06 2.70 10.96
C ASP A 355 26.24 1.97 9.62
N PRO A 356 27.48 1.83 9.11
CA PRO A 356 27.74 1.14 7.85
C PRO A 356 27.44 -0.37 7.88
N ALA A 357 27.14 -0.96 9.05
CA ALA A 357 26.73 -2.35 9.15
C ALA A 357 25.30 -2.61 8.64
N VAL A 358 24.46 -1.57 8.51
CA VAL A 358 23.10 -1.70 7.98
C VAL A 358 23.14 -2.13 6.52
N LYS A 359 22.54 -3.28 6.23
CA LYS A 359 22.44 -3.89 4.89
C LYS A 359 21.06 -3.75 4.27
N GLY A 360 20.01 -3.54 5.06
CA GLY A 360 18.64 -3.43 4.56
C GLY A 360 17.66 -2.87 5.57
N THR A 361 16.41 -2.75 5.13
CA THR A 361 15.25 -2.34 5.93
C THR A 361 14.19 -3.42 5.87
N PHE A 362 13.43 -3.58 6.95
CA PHE A 362 12.25 -4.45 7.00
C PHE A 362 11.11 -3.71 7.70
N LYS A 363 9.99 -3.53 6.98
CA LYS A 363 8.80 -2.85 7.51
C LYS A 363 7.88 -3.85 8.19
N ILE A 364 7.39 -3.50 9.36
CA ILE A 364 6.31 -4.19 10.07
C ILE A 364 5.11 -3.24 10.21
N ASP A 365 3.90 -3.78 10.29
CA ASP A 365 2.75 -3.01 10.76
C ASP A 365 2.57 -3.23 12.27
N LEU A 366 2.01 -2.25 12.97
CA LEU A 366 1.93 -2.27 14.44
C LEU A 366 0.79 -3.14 14.98
N ASP A 367 -0.08 -3.63 14.10
CA ASP A 367 -1.08 -4.66 14.36
C ASP A 367 -0.58 -6.08 14.00
N GLN A 368 0.71 -6.22 13.67
CA GLN A 368 1.37 -7.47 13.33
C GLN A 368 2.46 -7.83 14.34
N VAL A 369 2.60 -9.12 14.64
CA VAL A 369 3.66 -9.64 15.52
C VAL A 369 4.31 -10.88 14.94
N PHE A 370 5.57 -11.15 15.29
CA PHE A 370 6.24 -12.40 14.92
C PHE A 370 5.84 -13.51 15.92
N PRO A 371 5.11 -14.56 15.50
CA PRO A 371 4.75 -15.66 16.38
C PRO A 371 5.93 -16.64 16.50
N GLN A 372 7.01 -16.22 17.16
CA GLN A 372 8.32 -16.90 17.16
C GLN A 372 8.26 -18.40 17.49
N GLU A 373 7.49 -18.79 18.50
CA GLU A 373 7.36 -20.21 18.87
C GLU A 373 6.71 -21.03 17.75
N VAL A 374 5.67 -20.49 17.10
CA VAL A 374 4.96 -21.14 15.99
C VAL A 374 5.83 -21.16 14.74
N LEU A 375 6.59 -20.09 14.47
CA LEU A 375 7.57 -20.03 13.39
C LEU A 375 8.60 -21.17 13.51
N VAL A 376 9.22 -21.30 14.68
CA VAL A 376 10.18 -22.39 14.92
C VAL A 376 9.53 -23.75 14.80
N ALA A 377 8.30 -23.92 15.31
CA ALA A 377 7.59 -25.20 15.28
C ALA A 377 7.16 -25.63 13.87
N GLU A 378 6.68 -24.71 13.03
CA GLU A 378 6.02 -25.03 11.76
C GLU A 378 6.83 -24.66 10.50
N ALA A 379 7.68 -23.63 10.58
CA ALA A 379 8.60 -23.24 9.51
C ALA A 379 10.04 -23.73 9.77
N GLY A 380 10.34 -24.20 10.99
CA GLY A 380 11.65 -24.75 11.35
C GLY A 380 12.72 -23.69 11.65
N ALA A 381 12.36 -22.41 11.65
CA ALA A 381 13.27 -21.28 11.84
C ALA A 381 12.55 -20.11 12.52
N SER A 382 13.30 -19.32 13.29
CA SER A 382 12.82 -18.06 13.87
C SER A 382 12.73 -16.96 12.81
N ALA A 383 12.09 -15.83 13.13
CA ALA A 383 11.97 -14.70 12.21
C ALA A 383 13.34 -14.20 11.73
N PHE A 384 14.35 -14.12 12.61
CA PHE A 384 15.68 -13.63 12.24
C PHE A 384 16.44 -14.66 11.39
N GLU A 385 16.30 -15.95 11.70
CA GLU A 385 16.86 -17.03 10.86
C GLU A 385 16.26 -16.97 9.43
N LEU A 386 14.97 -16.66 9.29
CA LEU A 386 14.29 -16.51 8.00
C LEU A 386 14.73 -15.25 7.24
N LEU A 387 14.99 -14.14 7.94
CA LEU A 387 15.54 -12.90 7.35
C LEU A 387 16.99 -13.06 6.87
N ALA A 388 17.73 -14.03 7.42
CA ALA A 388 19.10 -14.34 7.03
C ALA A 388 19.21 -15.17 5.73
N THR A 389 18.10 -15.40 5.02
CA THR A 389 18.10 -16.21 3.79
C THR A 389 19.01 -15.63 2.70
N PRO A 390 19.87 -16.45 2.05
CA PRO A 390 20.71 -16.01 0.95
C PRO A 390 19.93 -15.80 -0.36
N LEU A 391 18.63 -16.11 -0.38
CA LEU A 391 17.73 -15.70 -1.45
C LEU A 391 17.58 -14.18 -1.51
N TRP A 392 17.61 -13.51 -0.36
CA TRP A 392 17.46 -12.06 -0.31
C TRP A 392 18.75 -11.38 -0.82
N GLY A 393 18.64 -10.79 -2.01
CA GLY A 393 19.72 -10.26 -2.83
C GLY A 393 20.32 -11.27 -3.82
N GLY A 394 19.66 -12.41 -4.02
CA GLY A 394 20.00 -13.36 -5.08
C GLY A 394 19.64 -12.86 -6.48
N GLN A 395 20.08 -13.60 -7.49
CA GLN A 395 19.79 -13.36 -8.91
C GLN A 395 19.21 -14.60 -9.56
N GLY A 396 18.37 -14.41 -10.56
CA GLY A 396 17.76 -15.51 -11.29
C GLY A 396 17.14 -15.11 -12.62
N ARG A 397 16.32 -16.01 -13.16
CA ARG A 397 15.49 -15.81 -14.34
C ARG A 397 14.05 -16.14 -14.03
N ASP A 398 13.11 -15.28 -14.43
CA ASP A 398 11.68 -15.53 -14.29
C ASP A 398 11.18 -16.64 -15.24
N ALA A 399 9.89 -16.96 -15.18
CA ALA A 399 9.26 -17.98 -16.02
C ALA A 399 9.36 -17.69 -17.53
N MET A 400 9.61 -16.44 -17.94
CA MET A 400 9.84 -16.04 -19.33
C MET A 400 11.34 -16.01 -19.69
N GLY A 401 12.22 -16.39 -18.77
CA GLY A 401 13.67 -16.39 -18.95
C GLY A 401 14.32 -15.02 -18.76
N ARG A 402 13.58 -13.99 -18.35
CA ARG A 402 14.10 -12.62 -18.16
C ARG A 402 14.89 -12.52 -16.86
N PRO A 403 15.99 -11.76 -16.83
CA PRO A 403 16.80 -11.61 -15.61
C PRO A 403 16.02 -10.89 -14.51
N VAL A 404 16.13 -11.41 -13.29
CA VAL A 404 15.55 -10.82 -12.07
C VAL A 404 16.57 -10.74 -10.96
N GLU A 405 16.43 -9.70 -10.13
CA GLU A 405 17.16 -9.52 -8.89
C GLU A 405 16.20 -9.59 -7.71
N LEU A 406 16.48 -10.51 -6.78
CA LEU A 406 15.71 -10.75 -5.56
C LEU A 406 16.11 -9.77 -4.44
N GLY A 407 16.32 -8.49 -4.78
CA GLY A 407 16.84 -7.46 -3.86
C GLY A 407 15.85 -7.05 -2.77
N MET A 408 14.58 -7.43 -2.91
CA MET A 408 13.54 -7.26 -1.91
C MET A 408 13.14 -8.60 -1.30
N VAL A 409 12.51 -8.59 -0.13
CA VAL A 409 11.99 -9.79 0.54
C VAL A 409 10.57 -9.53 1.02
N ALA A 410 9.68 -10.50 0.87
CA ALA A 410 8.32 -10.42 1.36
C ALA A 410 7.96 -11.68 2.15
N GLY A 411 7.42 -11.46 3.35
CA GLY A 411 6.77 -12.49 4.13
C GLY A 411 5.28 -12.61 3.80
N ALA A 412 4.53 -13.14 4.75
CA ALA A 412 3.10 -13.38 4.65
C ALA A 412 2.41 -13.17 6.00
N LEU A 413 1.08 -13.25 5.99
CA LEU A 413 0.24 -13.04 7.17
C LEU A 413 -0.62 -14.28 7.47
N VAL A 414 -0.91 -14.47 8.75
CA VAL A 414 -1.96 -15.35 9.26
C VAL A 414 -2.78 -14.58 10.29
N ASN A 415 -4.11 -14.66 10.24
CA ASN A 415 -4.94 -13.98 11.23
C ASN A 415 -4.77 -14.62 12.63
N GLU A 416 -4.91 -13.82 13.69
CA GLU A 416 -4.90 -14.31 15.08
C GLU A 416 -5.81 -15.53 15.28
N ARG A 417 -7.06 -15.41 14.82
CA ARG A 417 -8.09 -16.46 14.93
C ARG A 417 -7.76 -17.73 14.13
N ASP A 418 -6.95 -17.61 13.09
CA ASP A 418 -6.65 -18.67 12.13
C ASP A 418 -5.34 -19.40 12.46
N ILE A 419 -4.44 -18.79 13.25
CA ILE A 419 -3.13 -19.39 13.57
C ILE A 419 -3.24 -20.74 14.28
N GLY A 420 -4.33 -20.98 15.04
CA GLY A 420 -4.59 -22.25 15.69
C GLY A 420 -4.84 -23.42 14.71
N ARG A 421 -5.11 -23.13 13.43
CA ARG A 421 -5.23 -24.11 12.34
C ARG A 421 -3.89 -24.40 11.66
N GLY A 422 -2.86 -23.61 11.95
CA GLY A 422 -1.52 -23.69 11.40
C GLY A 422 -1.06 -22.37 10.79
N LEU A 423 0.26 -22.15 10.80
CA LEU A 423 0.95 -20.96 10.32
C LEU A 423 0.64 -20.64 8.85
N PHE A 424 0.48 -21.67 8.02
CA PHE A 424 0.22 -21.57 6.57
C PHE A 424 -1.28 -21.53 6.23
N THR A 425 -2.12 -21.11 7.18
CA THR A 425 -3.53 -20.85 6.93
C THR A 425 -3.66 -19.47 6.28
N PRO A 426 -4.25 -19.37 5.06
CA PRO A 426 -4.38 -18.08 4.40
C PRO A 426 -5.28 -17.14 5.21
N ASP A 427 -4.95 -15.86 5.18
CA ASP A 427 -5.70 -14.78 5.84
C ASP A 427 -6.97 -14.35 5.08
N ALA A 428 -7.16 -14.87 3.86
CA ALA A 428 -8.32 -14.64 3.01
C ALA A 428 -8.89 -15.96 2.45
N ASP A 429 -10.22 -16.05 2.44
CA ASP A 429 -10.96 -17.16 1.86
C ASP A 429 -11.67 -16.75 0.55
N TYR A 430 -11.88 -17.73 -0.33
CA TYR A 430 -12.66 -17.51 -1.53
C TYR A 430 -14.11 -17.18 -1.15
N PRO A 431 -14.72 -16.15 -1.75
CA PRO A 431 -16.11 -15.82 -1.50
C PRO A 431 -17.04 -17.02 -1.76
N SER A 432 -17.86 -17.36 -0.78
CA SER A 432 -18.82 -18.48 -0.85
C SER A 432 -20.22 -18.06 -1.33
N ARG A 433 -20.46 -16.76 -1.49
CA ARG A 433 -21.72 -16.19 -1.96
C ARG A 433 -21.62 -15.76 -3.43
N ALA A 434 -22.78 -15.63 -4.07
CA ALA A 434 -22.86 -14.97 -5.37
C ALA A 434 -22.34 -13.51 -5.28
N PRO A 435 -21.69 -13.01 -6.34
CA PRO A 435 -21.26 -11.62 -6.42
C PRO A 435 -22.45 -10.66 -6.30
N ALA A 436 -22.26 -9.55 -5.60
CA ALA A 436 -23.19 -8.42 -5.63
C ALA A 436 -23.09 -7.68 -6.97
N ALA A 437 -24.04 -6.77 -7.25
CA ALA A 437 -24.07 -6.07 -8.53
C ALA A 437 -22.81 -5.19 -8.77
N ASP A 438 -22.26 -4.55 -7.74
CA ASP A 438 -20.99 -3.80 -7.85
C ASP A 438 -19.78 -4.74 -8.05
N GLU A 439 -19.84 -5.96 -7.50
CA GLU A 439 -18.80 -6.98 -7.68
C GLU A 439 -18.84 -7.61 -9.08
N CYS A 440 -19.97 -7.58 -9.78
CA CYS A 440 -20.03 -7.93 -11.21
C CYS A 440 -19.27 -6.92 -12.08
N VAL A 441 -19.01 -5.71 -11.59
CA VAL A 441 -18.16 -4.70 -12.24
C VAL A 441 -16.71 -4.86 -11.80
N PHE A 442 -16.44 -5.11 -10.50
CA PHE A 442 -15.08 -5.27 -9.98
C PHE A 442 -15.06 -6.03 -8.65
N PHE A 443 -14.36 -7.18 -8.60
CA PHE A 443 -14.35 -8.07 -7.44
C PHE A 443 -12.94 -8.45 -6.97
N SER A 444 -12.19 -7.48 -6.43
CA SER A 444 -10.79 -7.68 -6.00
C SER A 444 -10.56 -8.80 -4.97
N ALA A 445 -11.58 -9.22 -4.21
CA ALA A 445 -11.46 -10.31 -3.25
C ALA A 445 -11.05 -11.65 -3.90
N LEU A 446 -11.50 -11.92 -5.13
CA LEU A 446 -11.15 -13.14 -5.87
C LEU A 446 -9.65 -13.21 -6.22
N PRO A 447 -9.09 -12.25 -7.00
CA PRO A 447 -7.68 -12.30 -7.34
C PRO A 447 -6.77 -12.11 -6.12
N ARG A 448 -7.20 -11.34 -5.09
CA ARG A 448 -6.47 -11.25 -3.82
C ARG A 448 -6.29 -12.62 -3.19
N THR A 449 -7.38 -13.38 -3.03
CA THR A 449 -7.36 -14.71 -2.41
C THR A 449 -6.52 -15.69 -3.22
N LEU A 450 -6.66 -15.65 -4.55
CA LEU A 450 -5.83 -16.45 -5.45
C LEU A 450 -4.34 -16.16 -5.24
N SER A 451 -3.94 -14.89 -5.24
CA SER A 451 -2.55 -14.50 -4.97
C SER A 451 -2.10 -14.85 -3.55
N THR A 452 -2.93 -14.67 -2.51
CA THR A 452 -2.59 -15.09 -1.14
C THR A 452 -2.26 -16.59 -1.10
N ARG A 453 -3.13 -17.44 -1.66
CA ARG A 453 -2.94 -18.89 -1.58
C ARG A 453 -1.82 -19.40 -2.47
N ALA A 454 -1.65 -18.81 -3.65
CA ALA A 454 -0.61 -19.19 -4.60
C ALA A 454 0.78 -18.69 -4.18
N GLU A 455 0.89 -17.43 -3.77
CA GLU A 455 2.17 -16.74 -3.57
C GLU A 455 2.59 -16.70 -2.09
N MET A 456 1.66 -16.43 -1.17
CA MET A 456 2.01 -16.18 0.24
C MET A 456 2.17 -17.48 1.04
N MET A 457 1.35 -18.48 0.74
CA MET A 457 1.28 -19.75 1.49
C MET A 457 2.17 -20.85 0.93
N GLU A 458 2.94 -20.57 -0.13
CA GLU A 458 3.83 -21.57 -0.74
C GLU A 458 4.90 -22.03 0.25
N ARG A 459 5.23 -23.33 0.17
CA ARG A 459 6.29 -23.97 0.96
C ARG A 459 7.40 -24.45 0.05
N TYR A 460 8.62 -24.39 0.55
CA TYR A 460 9.79 -24.96 -0.13
C TYR A 460 10.16 -26.34 0.42
N ASP A 461 9.18 -27.24 0.48
CA ASP A 461 9.33 -28.62 0.94
C ASP A 461 9.40 -29.64 -0.22
N SER A 462 9.40 -29.17 -1.47
CA SER A 462 9.43 -29.99 -2.68
C SER A 462 10.71 -29.76 -3.50
N LEU A 463 11.01 -30.71 -4.40
CA LEU A 463 12.13 -30.55 -5.35
C LEU A 463 11.86 -29.52 -6.46
N GLU A 464 10.59 -29.14 -6.64
CA GLU A 464 10.16 -28.16 -7.66
C GLU A 464 10.49 -26.73 -7.21
N ARG A 465 10.39 -26.44 -5.91
CA ARG A 465 10.77 -25.18 -5.28
C ARG A 465 11.44 -25.47 -3.95
N ASP A 466 12.76 -25.28 -3.92
CA ASP A 466 13.62 -25.64 -2.78
C ASP A 466 14.32 -24.43 -2.15
N GLY A 467 14.11 -23.22 -2.69
CA GLY A 467 14.77 -22.01 -2.23
C GLY A 467 16.27 -21.96 -2.53
N LEU A 468 16.80 -22.87 -3.35
CA LEU A 468 18.21 -22.96 -3.71
C LEU A 468 18.42 -22.93 -5.22
N ARG A 469 17.65 -23.72 -5.96
CA ARG A 469 17.63 -23.79 -7.42
C ARG A 469 16.44 -23.03 -8.00
N THR A 470 15.32 -23.05 -7.28
CA THR A 470 14.08 -22.39 -7.69
C THR A 470 13.38 -21.78 -6.48
N CYS A 471 12.76 -20.62 -6.70
CA CYS A 471 11.92 -19.94 -5.70
C CYS A 471 10.74 -19.25 -6.39
N LEU A 472 9.83 -18.68 -5.62
CA LEU A 472 8.84 -17.74 -6.14
C LEU A 472 9.35 -16.30 -6.04
N GLU A 473 9.04 -15.49 -7.04
CA GLU A 473 8.94 -14.05 -6.86
C GLU A 473 7.56 -13.65 -6.34
N ARG A 474 7.51 -12.58 -5.54
CA ARG A 474 6.26 -12.03 -4.99
C ARG A 474 5.89 -10.75 -5.70
N VAL A 475 4.65 -10.70 -6.19
CA VAL A 475 4.01 -9.45 -6.65
C VAL A 475 2.96 -9.04 -5.65
N HIS A 476 2.14 -9.97 -5.18
CA HIS A 476 1.26 -9.69 -4.05
C HIS A 476 2.09 -9.60 -2.78
N VAL A 477 2.26 -8.38 -2.31
CA VAL A 477 2.90 -8.03 -1.04
C VAL A 477 1.89 -7.33 -0.14
N THR A 478 2.17 -7.38 1.16
CA THR A 478 1.42 -6.67 2.19
C THR A 478 2.16 -5.38 2.54
N GLY A 479 1.43 -4.35 2.99
CA GLY A 479 2.01 -3.06 3.38
C GLY A 479 3.10 -3.20 4.45
N GLY A 480 2.91 -4.10 5.42
CA GLY A 480 3.92 -4.60 6.35
C GLY A 480 4.51 -5.95 5.92
N THR A 481 5.49 -6.46 6.67
CA THR A 481 6.17 -7.75 6.43
C THR A 481 6.99 -7.79 5.13
N ASN A 482 7.70 -6.70 4.79
CA ASN A 482 8.54 -6.68 3.60
C ASN A 482 9.78 -5.80 3.77
N GLY A 483 10.85 -6.12 3.03
CA GLY A 483 12.14 -5.45 3.13
C GLY A 483 12.85 -5.25 1.81
N ILE A 484 13.85 -4.36 1.80
CA ILE A 484 14.75 -4.11 0.66
C ILE A 484 16.18 -3.92 1.16
N LEU A 485 17.15 -4.41 0.40
CA LEU A 485 18.56 -4.19 0.69
C LEU A 485 19.00 -2.80 0.25
N VAL A 486 19.94 -2.19 0.98
CA VAL A 486 20.44 -0.85 0.68
C VAL A 486 21.11 -0.78 -0.69
N ASP A 487 21.82 -1.84 -1.12
CA ASP A 487 22.45 -1.88 -2.43
C ASP A 487 21.42 -1.97 -3.57
N ALA A 488 20.37 -2.78 -3.40
CA ALA A 488 19.24 -2.84 -4.32
C ALA A 488 18.49 -1.50 -4.38
N LEU A 489 18.27 -0.87 -3.21
CA LEU A 489 17.63 0.43 -3.07
C LEU A 489 18.41 1.53 -3.80
N ARG A 490 19.73 1.61 -3.64
CA ARG A 490 20.59 2.62 -4.31
C ARG A 490 20.71 2.37 -5.82
N ARG A 491 20.68 1.11 -6.24
CA ARG A 491 20.79 0.70 -7.66
C ARG A 491 19.52 0.96 -8.45
N HIS A 492 18.37 0.51 -7.93
CA HIS A 492 17.08 0.57 -8.62
C HIS A 492 16.28 1.83 -8.30
N ARG A 493 16.58 2.47 -7.15
CA ARG A 493 15.92 3.69 -6.66
C ARG A 493 14.37 3.60 -6.68
N PRO A 494 13.78 2.48 -6.20
CA PRO A 494 12.33 2.33 -6.14
C PRO A 494 11.69 3.38 -5.23
N PHE A 495 10.50 3.83 -5.61
CA PHE A 495 9.68 4.70 -4.80
C PHE A 495 8.19 4.46 -5.05
N THR A 496 7.37 4.85 -4.08
CA THR A 496 5.93 4.97 -4.28
C THR A 496 5.60 6.44 -4.47
N PRO A 497 4.85 6.83 -5.52
CA PRO A 497 4.48 8.22 -5.71
C PRO A 497 3.75 8.80 -4.48
N SER A 498 4.09 10.03 -4.10
CA SER A 498 3.69 10.66 -2.83
C SER A 498 2.17 10.83 -2.66
N PHE A 499 1.42 10.80 -3.75
CA PHE A 499 -0.05 10.92 -3.77
C PHE A 499 -0.78 9.58 -3.62
N ILE A 500 -0.08 8.43 -3.67
CA ILE A 500 -0.70 7.12 -3.49
C ILE A 500 -1.12 6.97 -2.02
N GLY A 501 -2.43 6.90 -1.78
CA GLY A 501 -3.01 6.77 -0.43
C GLY A 501 -3.40 5.36 -0.02
N ARG A 502 -3.07 4.33 -0.80
CA ARG A 502 -3.35 2.91 -0.50
C ARG A 502 -2.55 2.00 -1.43
N ALA A 503 -2.16 0.83 -0.94
CA ALA A 503 -1.41 -0.18 -1.71
C ALA A 503 -0.07 0.35 -2.22
N GLU A 504 0.58 1.11 -1.35
CA GLU A 504 1.87 1.75 -1.56
C GLU A 504 2.97 0.75 -1.88
N ASP A 505 2.92 -0.43 -1.27
CA ASP A 505 3.77 -1.59 -1.51
C ASP A 505 3.68 -2.10 -2.96
N GLN A 506 2.46 -2.12 -3.52
CA GLN A 506 2.22 -2.57 -4.89
C GLN A 506 2.63 -1.50 -5.90
N ALA A 507 2.39 -0.23 -5.57
CA ALA A 507 2.87 0.91 -6.35
C ALA A 507 4.40 1.07 -6.34
N TYR A 508 5.08 0.54 -5.32
CA TYR A 508 6.54 0.57 -5.21
C TYR A 508 7.22 -0.20 -6.35
N ILE A 509 6.72 -1.41 -6.66
CA ILE A 509 7.27 -2.28 -7.72
C ILE A 509 7.20 -1.58 -9.09
N LEU A 510 6.09 -0.90 -9.36
CA LEU A 510 5.83 -0.19 -10.61
C LEU A 510 6.93 0.81 -10.98
N SER A 511 7.52 1.48 -9.99
CA SER A 511 8.58 2.48 -10.22
C SER A 511 9.87 1.91 -10.82
N THR A 512 10.09 0.60 -10.70
CA THR A 512 11.29 -0.12 -11.15
C THR A 512 11.08 -0.97 -12.39
N LEU A 513 9.86 -1.00 -12.95
CA LEU A 513 9.61 -1.72 -14.19
C LEU A 513 10.34 -1.03 -15.34
N SER A 514 11.30 -1.75 -15.91
CA SER A 514 12.16 -1.32 -17.00
C SER A 514 12.31 -2.47 -18.00
N PRO A 515 12.41 -2.19 -19.31
CA PRO A 515 12.80 -3.20 -20.28
C PRO A 515 14.27 -3.63 -20.08
N GLU A 516 15.12 -2.72 -19.60
CA GLU A 516 16.55 -2.95 -19.46
C GLU A 516 16.95 -3.50 -18.08
N GLY A 517 17.97 -4.36 -18.07
CA GLY A 517 18.62 -4.86 -16.87
C GLY A 517 17.84 -5.97 -16.16
N ALA A 518 18.33 -6.37 -14.98
CA ALA A 518 17.62 -7.30 -14.13
C ALA A 518 16.48 -6.57 -13.43
N ARG A 519 15.24 -7.08 -13.53
CA ARG A 519 14.10 -6.49 -12.83
C ARG A 519 14.22 -6.74 -11.33
N LEU A 520 14.06 -5.70 -10.51
CA LEU A 520 13.95 -5.83 -9.07
C LEU A 520 12.62 -6.50 -8.69
N THR A 521 12.68 -7.52 -7.82
CA THR A 521 11.50 -8.22 -7.34
C THR A 521 11.68 -8.68 -5.88
N TYR A 522 10.57 -9.11 -5.27
CA TYR A 522 10.56 -9.66 -3.92
C TYR A 522 10.84 -11.16 -3.94
N ALA A 523 11.86 -11.60 -3.20
CA ALA A 523 11.99 -12.99 -2.82
C ALA A 523 10.82 -13.40 -1.92
N HIS A 524 10.15 -14.50 -2.26
CA HIS A 524 9.27 -15.15 -1.30
C HIS A 524 10.11 -15.82 -0.21
N ALA A 525 10.01 -15.30 1.01
CA ALA A 525 10.59 -15.92 2.19
C ALA A 525 9.59 -16.94 2.77
N ALA A 526 9.66 -18.18 2.28
CA ALA A 526 8.80 -19.26 2.73
C ALA A 526 8.90 -19.42 4.25
N GLY A 527 7.75 -19.34 4.94
CA GLY A 527 7.67 -19.43 6.41
C GLY A 527 7.89 -18.12 7.17
N LEU A 528 8.33 -17.03 6.54
CA LEU A 528 8.38 -15.70 7.17
C LEU A 528 6.95 -15.14 7.27
N ILE A 529 6.23 -15.55 8.32
CA ILE A 529 4.82 -15.24 8.51
C ILE A 529 4.63 -14.46 9.81
N MET A 530 3.98 -13.30 9.74
CA MET A 530 3.55 -12.54 10.92
C MET A 530 2.08 -12.84 11.22
N ARG A 531 1.73 -12.80 12.51
CA ARG A 531 0.34 -12.91 12.96
C ARG A 531 -0.31 -11.53 12.90
N HIS A 532 -1.48 -11.44 12.28
CA HIS A 532 -2.26 -10.21 12.14
C HIS A 532 -3.41 -10.18 13.14
N ASP A 533 -3.36 -9.21 14.06
CA ASP A 533 -4.24 -9.15 15.24
C ASP A 533 -5.29 -8.04 15.14
N LYS A 534 -5.81 -7.81 13.93
CA LYS A 534 -6.74 -6.71 13.61
C LYS A 534 -8.02 -6.68 14.47
N GLU A 535 -8.51 -7.85 14.86
CA GLU A 535 -9.75 -7.99 15.64
C GLU A 535 -9.58 -7.54 17.11
N ALA A 536 -8.34 -7.45 17.62
CA ALA A 536 -8.05 -6.99 18.98
C ALA A 536 -8.23 -5.47 19.17
N PHE A 537 -8.20 -4.69 18.08
CA PHE A 537 -8.28 -3.21 18.07
C PHE A 537 -9.67 -2.71 17.63
N ALA A 538 -10.64 -3.63 17.52
CA ALA A 538 -11.89 -3.48 16.78
C ALA A 538 -13.09 -3.01 17.63
N GLY A 539 -13.46 -1.74 17.53
CA GLY A 539 -14.79 -1.28 17.94
C GLY A 539 -15.31 -0.14 17.07
N GLU A 540 -14.59 0.99 17.06
CA GLU A 540 -15.04 2.21 16.38
C GLU A 540 -14.26 2.49 15.08
N ALA A 541 -12.98 2.12 15.02
CA ALA A 541 -12.13 2.34 13.86
C ALA A 541 -12.56 1.54 12.62
N ILE A 542 -13.15 0.34 12.78
CA ILE A 542 -13.49 -0.55 11.65
C ILE A 542 -14.62 0.02 10.77
N ALA A 543 -15.62 0.69 11.35
CA ALA A 543 -16.73 1.25 10.58
C ALA A 543 -16.27 2.46 9.74
N ALA A 544 -15.49 3.37 10.33
CA ALA A 544 -14.88 4.51 9.63
C ALA A 544 -13.86 4.05 8.56
N ALA A 545 -13.08 2.99 8.85
CA ALA A 545 -12.15 2.37 7.91
C ALA A 545 -12.86 1.82 6.66
N GLN A 546 -14.10 1.32 6.80
CA GLN A 546 -14.82 0.70 5.68
C GLN A 546 -15.07 1.70 4.54
N VAL A 547 -15.42 2.95 4.85
CA VAL A 547 -15.61 4.03 3.86
C VAL A 547 -14.28 4.36 3.18
N GLY A 548 -13.22 4.56 3.99
CA GLY A 548 -11.87 4.87 3.51
C GLY A 548 -11.32 3.81 2.56
N ASN A 549 -11.44 2.53 2.92
CA ASN A 549 -10.99 1.38 2.14
C ASN A 549 -11.70 1.30 0.78
N THR A 550 -13.02 1.49 0.81
CA THR A 550 -13.89 1.35 -0.37
C THR A 550 -13.54 2.39 -1.43
N VAL A 551 -13.49 3.66 -1.04
CA VAL A 551 -13.11 4.77 -1.93
C VAL A 551 -11.63 4.65 -2.35
N GLY A 552 -10.77 4.15 -1.45
CA GLY A 552 -9.36 3.91 -1.73
C GLY A 552 -9.13 2.93 -2.87
N ASP A 553 -9.90 1.84 -2.94
CA ASP A 553 -9.82 0.88 -4.04
C ASP A 553 -10.25 1.51 -5.39
N ASP A 554 -11.25 2.39 -5.40
CA ASP A 554 -11.70 3.09 -6.61
C ASP A 554 -10.62 4.06 -7.13
N ILE A 555 -10.05 4.87 -6.23
CA ILE A 555 -8.93 5.76 -6.56
C ILE A 555 -7.71 4.96 -7.05
N ARG A 556 -7.46 3.80 -6.45
CA ARG A 556 -6.38 2.90 -6.85
C ARG A 556 -6.54 2.43 -8.30
N ILE A 557 -7.77 2.14 -8.76
CA ILE A 557 -8.02 1.77 -10.17
C ILE A 557 -7.59 2.91 -11.11
N LEU A 558 -7.95 4.16 -10.79
CA LEU A 558 -7.58 5.33 -11.58
C LEU A 558 -6.06 5.51 -11.62
N TYR A 559 -5.42 5.54 -10.45
CA TYR A 559 -3.97 5.76 -10.33
C TYR A 559 -3.14 4.64 -10.97
N PHE A 560 -3.47 3.37 -10.74
CA PHE A 560 -2.68 2.26 -11.27
C PHE A 560 -2.85 2.14 -12.80
N SER A 561 -4.04 2.43 -13.32
CA SER A 561 -4.27 2.47 -14.76
C SER A 561 -3.45 3.58 -15.43
N ALA A 562 -3.47 4.80 -14.88
CA ALA A 562 -2.68 5.92 -15.39
C ALA A 562 -1.17 5.70 -15.22
N TYR A 563 -0.75 5.07 -14.12
CA TYR A 563 0.66 4.78 -13.86
C TYR A 563 1.19 3.70 -14.81
N GLY A 564 0.44 2.63 -15.03
CA GLY A 564 0.75 1.62 -16.04
C GLY A 564 0.87 2.23 -17.44
N ASP A 565 0.00 3.19 -17.79
CA ASP A 565 0.11 3.95 -19.03
C ASP A 565 1.39 4.78 -19.11
N VAL A 566 1.76 5.51 -18.05
CA VAL A 566 3.02 6.28 -18.04
C VAL A 566 4.21 5.35 -18.25
N ILE A 567 4.29 4.24 -17.52
CA ILE A 567 5.40 3.28 -17.65
C ILE A 567 5.44 2.70 -19.07
N ALA A 568 4.29 2.34 -19.64
CA ALA A 568 4.24 1.78 -20.99
C ALA A 568 4.62 2.80 -22.09
N GLY A 569 4.39 4.10 -21.84
CA GLY A 569 4.72 5.19 -22.77
C GLY A 569 6.13 5.72 -22.61
N SER A 570 6.77 5.48 -21.47
CA SER A 570 8.10 5.99 -21.18
C SER A 570 9.17 5.13 -21.83
N SER A 571 9.84 5.69 -22.84
CA SER A 571 11.18 5.22 -23.22
C SER A 571 12.16 5.83 -22.23
N HIS A 572 12.96 5.02 -21.53
CA HIS A 572 14.07 5.58 -20.77
C HIS A 572 14.98 6.33 -21.76
N PRO A 573 15.41 7.57 -21.51
CA PRO A 573 16.17 8.35 -22.49
C PRO A 573 17.53 7.74 -22.89
N SER A 574 18.02 6.77 -22.10
CA SER A 574 19.20 5.96 -22.40
C SER A 574 18.89 4.57 -22.96
N SER A 575 17.61 4.20 -23.10
CA SER A 575 17.22 2.84 -23.46
C SER A 575 17.38 2.58 -24.95
N THR A 576 18.01 1.46 -25.27
CA THR A 576 18.06 0.94 -26.65
C THR A 576 16.96 -0.09 -26.92
N GLU A 577 16.27 -0.54 -25.87
CA GLU A 577 15.16 -1.47 -25.95
C GLU A 577 13.81 -0.75 -26.08
N ALA A 578 12.85 -1.44 -26.73
CA ALA A 578 11.48 -0.94 -26.84
C ALA A 578 10.84 -0.82 -25.45
N PRO A 579 9.99 0.19 -25.22
CA PRO A 579 9.21 0.30 -23.98
C PRO A 579 8.42 -0.98 -23.71
N LEU A 580 8.22 -1.30 -22.44
CA LEU A 580 7.29 -2.35 -22.04
C LEU A 580 5.89 -1.96 -22.52
N ASP A 581 5.18 -2.86 -23.19
CA ASP A 581 3.78 -2.61 -23.50
C ASP A 581 2.90 -2.74 -22.24
N ARG A 582 1.73 -2.10 -22.27
CA ARG A 582 0.79 -2.10 -21.13
C ARG A 582 0.31 -3.50 -20.76
N ALA A 583 0.18 -4.41 -21.73
CA ALA A 583 -0.29 -5.77 -21.49
C ALA A 583 0.78 -6.61 -20.78
N ALA A 584 2.06 -6.41 -21.10
CA ALA A 584 3.20 -7.04 -20.45
C ALA A 584 3.36 -6.57 -19.01
N ILE A 585 3.18 -5.27 -18.75
CA ILE A 585 3.15 -4.72 -17.38
C ILE A 585 2.01 -5.36 -16.59
N LYS A 586 0.81 -5.38 -17.15
CA LYS A 586 -0.36 -5.96 -16.48
C LYS A 586 -0.19 -7.45 -16.21
N SER A 587 0.22 -8.23 -17.22
CA SER A 587 0.48 -9.67 -17.11
C SER A 587 1.51 -9.99 -16.03
N LEU A 588 2.54 -9.16 -15.88
CA LEU A 588 3.50 -9.29 -14.80
C LEU A 588 2.85 -9.11 -13.42
N LEU A 589 1.89 -8.20 -13.29
CA LEU A 589 1.28 -7.80 -12.02
C LEU A 589 0.00 -8.58 -11.67
N ASP A 590 -0.59 -9.29 -12.63
CA ASP A 590 -1.80 -10.08 -12.45
C ASP A 590 -1.59 -11.28 -11.51
N PRO A 591 -2.62 -11.75 -10.79
CA PRO A 591 -3.99 -11.30 -10.89
C PRO A 591 -4.33 -10.16 -9.91
N PHE A 592 -3.69 -10.06 -8.75
CA PHE A 592 -4.17 -9.11 -7.72
C PHE A 592 -3.73 -7.67 -7.95
N THR A 593 -2.44 -7.40 -8.15
CA THR A 593 -1.97 -6.03 -8.37
C THR A 593 -2.46 -5.49 -9.71
N GLY A 594 -2.36 -6.33 -10.75
CA GLY A 594 -2.74 -6.00 -12.11
C GLY A 594 -4.23 -5.78 -12.30
N CYS A 595 -5.12 -6.32 -11.45
CA CYS A 595 -6.56 -6.09 -11.61
C CYS A 595 -6.98 -4.62 -11.40
N PHE A 596 -6.17 -3.81 -10.71
CA PHE A 596 -6.39 -2.37 -10.58
C PHE A 596 -5.94 -1.57 -11.83
N MET A 597 -5.39 -2.24 -12.84
CA MET A 597 -5.10 -1.67 -14.15
C MET A 597 -6.22 -2.03 -15.12
N SER A 598 -7.26 -1.19 -15.17
CA SER A 598 -8.40 -1.37 -16.05
C SER A 598 -8.16 -0.73 -17.41
N ARG A 599 -8.77 -1.27 -18.48
CA ARG A 599 -8.80 -0.65 -19.81
C ARG A 599 -9.78 0.54 -19.87
N ILE A 600 -10.78 0.52 -18.99
CA ILE A 600 -11.86 1.49 -18.87
C ILE A 600 -12.00 1.97 -17.40
N PRO A 601 -10.92 2.52 -16.81
CA PRO A 601 -10.88 2.84 -15.38
C PRO A 601 -11.96 3.84 -14.94
N VAL A 602 -12.29 4.83 -15.76
CA VAL A 602 -13.32 5.82 -15.41
C VAL A 602 -14.69 5.17 -15.31
N THR A 603 -15.02 4.35 -16.30
CA THR A 603 -16.29 3.63 -16.37
C THR A 603 -16.44 2.64 -15.22
N VAL A 604 -15.41 1.83 -14.95
CA VAL A 604 -15.43 0.86 -13.82
C VAL A 604 -15.65 1.57 -12.49
N VAL A 605 -14.92 2.65 -12.24
CA VAL A 605 -15.00 3.40 -10.97
C VAL A 605 -16.36 4.05 -10.78
N LEU A 606 -16.87 4.77 -11.79
CA LEU A 606 -18.13 5.49 -11.65
C LEU A 606 -19.34 4.55 -11.52
N LEU A 607 -19.38 3.46 -12.29
CA LEU A 607 -20.44 2.46 -12.18
C LEU A 607 -20.39 1.76 -10.81
N ARG A 608 -19.21 1.32 -10.38
CA ARG A 608 -19.02 0.65 -9.08
C ARG A 608 -19.39 1.57 -7.93
N PHE A 609 -18.96 2.82 -7.96
CA PHE A 609 -19.26 3.82 -6.93
C PHE A 609 -20.77 4.07 -6.83
N ALA A 610 -21.47 4.29 -7.96
CA ALA A 610 -22.91 4.51 -7.95
C ALA A 610 -23.71 3.26 -7.50
N LEU A 611 -23.36 2.07 -8.00
CA LEU A 611 -24.00 0.81 -7.58
C LEU A 611 -23.85 0.60 -6.08
N ARG A 612 -22.64 0.77 -5.56
CA ARG A 612 -22.34 0.57 -4.15
C ARG A 612 -23.07 1.57 -3.25
N SER A 613 -23.14 2.83 -3.67
CA SER A 613 -23.91 3.85 -2.94
C SER A 613 -25.37 3.41 -2.82
N VAL A 614 -26.03 3.06 -3.93
CA VAL A 614 -27.44 2.61 -3.90
C VAL A 614 -27.62 1.33 -3.09
N LEU A 615 -26.73 0.33 -3.25
CA LEU A 615 -26.76 -0.91 -2.48
C LEU A 615 -26.59 -0.69 -0.97
N THR A 616 -25.85 0.34 -0.56
CA THR A 616 -25.67 0.70 0.84
C THR A 616 -26.98 1.22 1.44
N PHE A 617 -27.73 2.04 0.70
CA PHE A 617 -29.09 2.45 1.09
C PHE A 617 -30.07 1.28 1.05
N ALA A 618 -29.96 0.37 0.08
CA ALA A 618 -30.75 -0.86 0.01
C ALA A 618 -30.57 -1.77 1.24
N ALA A 619 -29.39 -1.75 1.84
CA ALA A 619 -29.10 -2.45 3.09
C ALA A 619 -29.57 -1.69 4.36
N GLY A 620 -30.26 -0.55 4.21
CA GLY A 620 -30.74 0.28 5.31
C GLY A 620 -29.64 1.06 6.05
N ARG A 621 -28.47 1.25 5.43
CA ARG A 621 -27.30 1.92 6.04
C ARG A 621 -27.18 3.37 5.58
N ASN A 622 -28.19 4.19 5.87
CA ASN A 622 -28.31 5.53 5.26
C ASN A 622 -27.17 6.48 5.65
N GLU A 623 -26.76 6.50 6.92
CA GLU A 623 -25.65 7.35 7.39
C GLU A 623 -24.34 7.01 6.66
N LEU A 624 -24.02 5.72 6.58
CA LEU A 624 -22.87 5.22 5.83
C LEU A 624 -22.97 5.57 4.34
N GLY A 625 -24.16 5.43 3.75
CA GLY A 625 -24.40 5.78 2.35
C GLY A 625 -24.14 7.26 2.05
N ARG A 626 -24.53 8.17 2.96
CA ARG A 626 -24.22 9.60 2.84
C ARG A 626 -22.74 9.88 3.01
N GLU A 627 -22.10 9.29 4.01
CA GLU A 627 -20.66 9.47 4.27
C GLU A 627 -19.80 9.00 3.09
N VAL A 628 -20.15 7.85 2.49
CA VAL A 628 -19.50 7.33 1.26
C VAL A 628 -19.69 8.29 0.10
N ALA A 629 -20.90 8.83 -0.07
CA ALA A 629 -21.20 9.72 -1.18
C ALA A 629 -20.47 11.07 -1.07
N GLU A 630 -20.46 11.67 0.12
CA GLU A 630 -19.79 12.94 0.42
C GLU A 630 -18.27 12.83 0.25
N ASN A 631 -17.64 11.92 0.99
CA ASN A 631 -16.19 11.79 0.97
C ASN A 631 -15.69 11.15 -0.33
N GLY A 632 -16.44 10.19 -0.88
CA GLY A 632 -16.08 9.49 -2.10
C GLY A 632 -16.12 10.40 -3.32
N ALA A 633 -17.15 11.24 -3.46
CA ALA A 633 -17.31 12.06 -4.66
C ALA A 633 -16.16 13.06 -4.85
N GLN A 634 -15.76 13.75 -3.77
CA GLN A 634 -14.65 14.70 -3.85
C GLN A 634 -13.33 13.99 -4.18
N ARG A 635 -13.00 12.92 -3.46
CA ARG A 635 -11.72 12.22 -3.64
C ARG A 635 -11.62 11.53 -5.01
N ILE A 636 -12.71 10.97 -5.53
CA ILE A 636 -12.76 10.41 -6.89
C ILE A 636 -12.62 11.53 -7.92
N SER A 637 -13.26 12.69 -7.73
CA SER A 637 -13.12 13.84 -8.63
C SER A 637 -11.68 14.34 -8.70
N ASP A 638 -11.00 14.45 -7.56
CA ASP A 638 -9.59 14.85 -7.49
C ASP A 638 -8.68 13.83 -8.18
N ALA A 639 -8.93 12.53 -7.98
CA ALA A 639 -8.21 11.47 -8.66
C ALA A 639 -8.41 11.52 -10.18
N LEU A 640 -9.66 11.71 -10.65
CA LEU A 640 -9.97 11.87 -12.08
C LEU A 640 -9.26 13.09 -12.68
N ALA A 641 -9.28 14.24 -11.97
CA ALA A 641 -8.59 15.44 -12.42
C ALA A 641 -7.09 15.22 -12.60
N LEU A 642 -6.48 14.44 -11.70
CA LEU A 642 -5.06 14.08 -11.76
C LEU A 642 -4.74 13.07 -12.88
N THR A 643 -5.62 12.09 -13.14
CA THR A 643 -5.32 10.98 -14.06
C THR A 643 -5.78 11.18 -15.50
N THR A 644 -6.72 12.09 -15.75
CA THR A 644 -7.31 12.26 -17.10
C THR A 644 -6.30 12.87 -18.10
N ASP A 645 -5.39 13.72 -17.62
CA ASP A 645 -4.25 14.19 -18.42
C ASP A 645 -3.02 13.32 -18.17
N ARG A 646 -2.78 12.37 -19.09
CA ARG A 646 -1.62 11.46 -19.04
C ARG A 646 -0.27 12.19 -19.01
N HIS A 647 -0.14 13.32 -19.70
CA HIS A 647 1.13 14.06 -19.73
C HIS A 647 1.38 14.76 -18.39
N ALA A 648 0.35 15.41 -17.83
CA ALA A 648 0.44 16.01 -16.50
C ALA A 648 0.75 14.95 -15.43
N PHE A 649 0.07 13.80 -15.47
CA PHE A 649 0.32 12.67 -14.57
C PHE A 649 1.77 12.15 -14.68
N GLY A 650 2.25 11.92 -15.91
CA GLY A 650 3.63 11.51 -16.15
C GLY A 650 4.66 12.52 -15.64
N ALA A 651 4.40 13.82 -15.81
CA ALA A 651 5.28 14.87 -15.32
C ALA A 651 5.41 14.89 -13.78
N VAL A 652 4.34 14.54 -13.05
CA VAL A 652 4.38 14.38 -11.59
C VAL A 652 5.29 13.22 -11.20
N ILE A 653 5.11 12.05 -11.82
CA ILE A 653 5.94 10.86 -11.57
C ILE A 653 7.42 11.14 -11.88
N ASP A 654 7.70 11.75 -13.02
CA ASP A 654 9.07 12.06 -13.43
C ASP A 654 9.75 13.08 -12.51
N ARG A 655 8.98 14.04 -11.98
CA ARG A 655 9.48 14.98 -10.98
C ARG A 655 9.89 14.27 -9.69
N GLU A 656 9.05 13.36 -9.19
CA GLU A 656 9.36 12.59 -7.99
C GLU A 656 10.55 11.63 -8.21
N ARG A 657 10.61 10.99 -9.38
CA ARG A 657 11.76 10.15 -9.77
C ARG A 657 13.07 10.93 -9.73
N ARG A 658 13.09 12.16 -10.29
CA ARG A 658 14.27 13.04 -10.23
C ARG A 658 14.64 13.44 -8.80
N ALA A 659 13.65 13.69 -7.95
CA ALA A 659 13.90 14.01 -6.55
C ALA A 659 14.50 12.82 -5.78
N TRP A 660 14.03 11.60 -6.02
CA TRP A 660 14.64 10.39 -5.45
C TRP A 660 16.04 10.12 -6.02
N HIS A 661 16.28 10.38 -7.30
CA HIS A 661 17.64 10.31 -7.85
C HIS A 661 18.58 11.29 -7.14
N LEU A 662 18.15 12.54 -6.95
CA LEU A 662 18.90 13.54 -6.20
C LEU A 662 19.22 13.08 -4.77
N TYR A 663 18.25 12.45 -4.09
CA TYR A 663 18.46 11.89 -2.74
C TYR A 663 19.59 10.86 -2.72
N TYR A 664 19.54 9.85 -3.61
CA TYR A 664 20.55 8.80 -3.64
C TYR A 664 21.91 9.31 -4.15
N ASP A 665 21.92 10.18 -5.16
CA ASP A 665 23.16 10.81 -5.66
C ASP A 665 23.86 11.61 -4.56
N ALA A 666 23.11 12.32 -3.72
CA ALA A 666 23.68 13.08 -2.60
C ALA A 666 24.28 12.16 -1.54
N LEU A 667 23.64 11.02 -1.24
CA LEU A 667 24.18 10.00 -0.34
C LEU A 667 25.43 9.33 -0.91
N ASP A 668 25.42 8.97 -2.20
CA ASP A 668 26.55 8.37 -2.89
C ASP A 668 27.78 9.30 -2.85
N ALA A 669 27.57 10.58 -3.11
CA ALA A 669 28.64 11.59 -3.04
C ALA A 669 29.15 11.81 -1.61
N LEU A 670 28.24 11.85 -0.62
CA LEU A 670 28.63 11.94 0.79
C LEU A 670 29.46 10.74 1.24
N GLU A 671 29.07 9.53 0.88
CA GLU A 671 29.81 8.31 1.22
C GLU A 671 31.25 8.36 0.69
N GLN A 672 31.42 8.77 -0.56
CA GLN A 672 32.74 8.94 -1.17
C GLN A 672 33.57 10.01 -0.43
N ALA A 673 32.99 11.18 -0.15
CA ALA A 673 33.68 12.27 0.54
C ALA A 673 34.02 11.93 2.00
N ILE A 674 33.17 11.17 2.69
CA ILE A 674 33.44 10.61 4.02
C ILE A 674 34.62 9.63 3.95
N GLY A 675 34.64 8.74 2.95
CA GLY A 675 35.75 7.81 2.70
C GLY A 675 37.08 8.53 2.42
N ALA A 676 37.02 9.67 1.74
CA ALA A 676 38.16 10.56 1.51
C ALA A 676 38.53 11.44 2.72
N SER A 677 37.80 11.33 3.84
CA SER A 677 38.00 12.11 5.06
C SER A 677 37.90 13.63 4.86
N GLU A 678 37.02 14.08 3.96
CA GLU A 678 36.79 15.52 3.75
C GLU A 678 36.12 16.17 4.98
N ALA A 679 36.64 17.33 5.40
CA ALA A 679 36.18 18.01 6.61
C ALA A 679 34.69 18.43 6.55
N ASP A 680 34.23 18.87 5.37
CA ASP A 680 32.83 19.27 5.15
C ASP A 680 31.90 18.04 5.29
N ALA A 681 32.23 16.93 4.62
CA ALA A 681 31.46 15.69 4.70
C ALA A 681 31.38 15.12 6.12
N LEU A 682 32.49 15.16 6.87
CA LEU A 682 32.52 14.73 8.27
C LEU A 682 31.67 15.63 9.18
N THR A 683 31.57 16.93 8.85
CA THR A 683 30.70 17.88 9.56
C THR A 683 29.22 17.58 9.27
N ILE A 684 28.88 17.37 8.00
CA ILE A 684 27.52 16.96 7.57
C ILE A 684 27.12 15.64 8.26
N ARG A 685 28.01 14.64 8.29
CA ARG A 685 27.78 13.37 8.99
C ARG A 685 27.49 13.58 10.48
N ARG A 686 28.30 14.40 11.17
CA ARG A 686 28.07 14.71 12.59
C ARG A 686 26.69 15.35 12.81
N ARG A 687 26.28 16.24 11.90
CA ARG A 687 24.98 16.89 11.98
C ARG A 687 23.83 15.91 11.80
N ALA A 688 23.93 14.99 10.83
CA ALA A 688 22.97 13.91 10.66
C ALA A 688 22.86 13.05 11.94
N GLN A 689 23.99 12.68 12.54
CA GLN A 689 24.02 11.90 13.78
C GLN A 689 23.42 12.67 14.99
N GLU A 690 23.52 13.99 15.03
CA GLU A 690 22.82 14.81 16.03
C GLU A 690 21.30 14.78 15.83
N ILE A 691 20.83 14.89 14.59
CA ILE A 691 19.40 14.82 14.28
C ILE A 691 18.83 13.43 14.61
N VAL A 692 19.53 12.37 14.20
CA VAL A 692 19.13 10.98 14.50
C VAL A 692 19.12 10.71 16.00
N ARG A 693 20.15 11.14 16.74
CA ARG A 693 20.16 11.02 18.21
C ARG A 693 19.04 11.82 18.87
N ALA A 694 18.71 12.98 18.31
CA ALA A 694 17.56 13.74 18.78
C ALA A 694 16.26 12.98 18.53
N ALA A 695 16.12 12.19 17.48
CA ALA A 695 14.94 11.36 17.20
C ALA A 695 14.81 10.12 18.13
N ALA A 696 15.87 9.74 18.85
CA ALA A 696 15.82 8.60 19.76
C ALA A 696 14.84 8.85 20.93
N VAL A 697 14.02 7.85 21.23
CA VAL A 697 13.18 7.80 22.44
C VAL A 697 13.84 6.89 23.44
N ARG A 698 14.08 7.39 24.67
CA ARG A 698 14.75 6.60 25.71
C ARG A 698 13.82 5.49 26.18
N SER A 699 14.20 4.23 25.97
CA SER A 699 13.62 3.13 26.75
C SER A 699 14.00 3.36 28.20
N VAL A 700 13.00 3.41 29.09
CA VAL A 700 13.25 3.50 30.52
C VAL A 700 13.84 2.17 30.95
N THR A 701 15.16 2.06 30.93
CA THR A 701 15.85 0.97 31.60
C THR A 701 15.70 1.23 33.10
N GLY A 702 14.77 0.50 33.72
CA GLY A 702 14.68 0.47 35.17
C GLY A 702 15.93 -0.19 35.74
N HIS A 703 16.97 0.58 36.02
CA HIS A 703 17.96 0.40 37.09
C HIS A 703 18.50 1.78 37.44
N GLY A 704 18.28 2.21 38.68
CA GLY A 704 18.54 3.58 39.12
C GLY A 704 20.02 4.00 39.07
N GLY A 705 20.22 5.28 38.74
CA GLY A 705 21.35 6.12 39.19
C GLY A 705 22.73 5.79 38.63
N ASP A 706 23.16 6.46 37.56
CA ASP A 706 24.18 7.52 37.62
C ASP A 706 24.51 8.04 36.19
N GLY A 707 24.92 9.31 36.13
CA GLY A 707 25.00 10.13 34.92
C GLY A 707 26.01 9.72 33.83
N PRO A 708 26.15 10.56 32.78
CA PRO A 708 26.83 10.20 31.54
C PRO A 708 28.34 10.02 31.75
N ALA A 709 28.84 8.83 31.43
CA ALA A 709 30.28 8.56 31.39
C ALA A 709 30.91 9.24 30.15
N SER A 710 31.74 10.25 30.42
CA SER A 710 32.74 10.79 29.48
C SER A 710 33.69 9.71 28.95
N PRO A 711 34.26 9.87 27.74
CA PRO A 711 35.17 8.89 27.16
C PRO A 711 36.49 8.90 27.94
N ARG A 712 36.86 7.77 28.56
CA ARG A 712 38.17 7.60 29.19
C ARG A 712 39.23 7.36 28.12
N GLY A 713 40.27 8.17 28.20
CA GLY A 713 41.42 8.17 27.34
C GLY A 713 42.39 7.02 27.56
N GLU A 714 43.31 6.95 26.60
CA GLU A 714 44.51 6.15 26.56
C GLU A 714 45.30 6.21 27.87
N ALA A 715 45.79 5.05 28.33
CA ALA A 715 46.88 4.98 29.28
C ALA A 715 47.74 3.75 28.99
N SER A 716 48.97 4.02 28.56
CA SER A 716 50.11 3.12 28.62
C SER A 716 50.52 2.86 30.07
N ALA A 717 51.03 1.66 30.36
CA ALA A 717 52.05 1.36 31.38
C ALA A 717 52.31 -0.15 31.31
N ASP A 718 53.48 -0.58 30.84
CA ASP A 718 54.70 -0.77 31.63
C ASP A 718 54.68 -2.05 32.49
N LEU A 719 55.60 -2.93 32.12
CA LEU A 719 56.03 -4.13 32.82
C LEU A 719 56.72 -3.79 34.15
N PRO A 720 56.73 -4.72 35.11
CA PRO A 720 57.85 -4.85 36.02
C PRO A 720 58.56 -6.20 35.89
N SER A 721 59.88 -6.11 35.97
CA SER A 721 60.84 -7.14 36.30
C SER A 721 60.62 -7.73 37.69
N ASP A 722 60.46 -9.05 37.78
CA ASP A 722 61.42 -9.98 38.40
C ASP A 722 60.98 -11.43 38.14
#